data_AF-A0A9X2GEN8-F1
#
_entry.id   AF-A0A9X2GEN8-F1
#
_cell.length_a   1.000
_cell.length_b   1.000
_cell.length_c   1.000
_cell.angle_alpha   90.00
_cell.angle_beta   90.00
_cell.angle_gamma   90.00
#
_symmetry.space_group_name_H-M   'P 1'
#
loop_
_entity.id
_entity.type
_entity.pdbx_description
1 polymer ?
#
loop_
_entity_poly.entity_id
_entity_poly.type
_entity_poly.pdbx_seq_one_letter_code
_entity_poly.pdbx_strand_id
1 'polypeptide(L)'
;MRPPSSIRRTLASGLAALLCLPLTALPASADAQGGHRDGIRLEHLDRGLVAASTSEGVFLSWRLLGDEVTGSGATGMTGADFRVYRDGRPIATVTDSTNYRDPAGTAASEYRVAPIVKGREGRRSAVAKPWLKTFHDLPLKKPADGVTPMGEAYTYAANDLSVGDVDGDGQYEYVVKWDPSNSKDVSQRGYTGNTYLDTYELDGTLRWRLDLGVNIRSGAHYTQFLVYDFDGDGRSETMLKTAPGTKIIRYGSDGQVVSERYITMPREDVKAGYANTDDYRKSAADYFDHVVEMFAKWHEHPEVVAGRWPATLEEAFGIEKKYAYPLSHADATELANYFVDVYAPGRSGNNRLREFNGFVLTGPEYLSVFDGASGRELQTIHYKPGRGDDGLLWGDYAMARVEPGNRVDRFLSSVAYLDGRRPSAIFARGYYTRTTLVAYDWDGKRLKERWYVDSGHAPMANPFNAGPHGVDGTNPEYAQLTTQGFHSMSVADVDGDGKQEIIYGAATLDDDGDVLYSSFAEGPPNGNFPGQSIRLGHGDAMHVGDFDPDRPGLEIWTVHEGGRSAPYGWALRDAATGQVVHGGYSGVDTGRGMVGDIDPAVRGVESWSSMPPDQAVQAGLWSARGDYLGRNAPGTNMSIRWAADMTTQLVNGTATTVLQTPTIDDYRRGTLLTAEGTLTNNWTKGNPGLVADVFGDWREELLVRTADSSAIRVYVSTELTDRKLYTLMHDPQYRVEVARQQTAYNQPAYPSFYLGSDIDWSKVPVPGRR
;
A
#
# COMPACT_ATOMS: atom_id res chain seq x y z
N MET A 1 -50.13 6.68 -29.22
CA MET A 1 -49.53 6.40 -30.55
C MET A 1 -48.91 5.01 -30.50
N ARG A 2 -49.13 4.22 -31.56
CA ARG A 2 -48.95 2.77 -31.64
C ARG A 2 -47.48 2.33 -31.78
N PRO A 3 -47.12 1.12 -31.33
CA PRO A 3 -45.87 0.41 -31.66
C PRO A 3 -46.06 -0.51 -32.89
N PRO A 4 -44.99 -1.07 -33.49
CA PRO A 4 -45.07 -2.28 -34.33
C PRO A 4 -44.40 -3.47 -33.60
N SER A 5 -45.09 -4.56 -33.25
CA SER A 5 -45.74 -5.62 -34.04
C SER A 5 -44.78 -6.71 -34.56
N SER A 6 -44.88 -7.88 -33.92
CA SER A 6 -44.43 -9.19 -34.40
C SER A 6 -45.38 -9.76 -35.47
N ILE A 7 -44.92 -10.71 -36.30
CA ILE A 7 -45.64 -11.93 -36.75
C ILE A 7 -44.73 -12.82 -37.63
N ARG A 8 -44.96 -14.14 -37.51
CA ARG A 8 -44.25 -15.33 -38.02
C ARG A 8 -44.72 -15.84 -39.41
N ARG A 9 -43.97 -16.86 -39.90
CA ARG A 9 -44.29 -18.01 -40.82
C ARG A 9 -43.78 -17.82 -42.28
N THR A 10 -43.26 -18.81 -43.04
CA THR A 10 -43.45 -20.28 -43.09
C THR A 10 -42.35 -21.00 -43.91
N LEU A 11 -42.31 -22.34 -43.79
CA LEU A 11 -41.42 -23.39 -44.35
C LEU A 11 -41.40 -23.67 -45.87
N ALA A 12 -40.32 -24.32 -46.35
CA ALA A 12 -40.27 -25.51 -47.26
C ALA A 12 -38.79 -25.99 -47.34
N SER A 13 -38.33 -27.16 -46.85
CA SER A 13 -38.54 -28.58 -47.20
C SER A 13 -37.92 -29.04 -48.54
N GLY A 14 -36.84 -29.85 -48.46
CA GLY A 14 -36.26 -30.63 -49.57
C GLY A 14 -35.27 -31.71 -49.07
N LEU A 15 -35.67 -32.99 -49.21
CA LEU A 15 -34.98 -34.28 -49.00
C LEU A 15 -33.61 -34.40 -49.70
N ALA A 16 -32.67 -35.34 -49.52
CA ALA A 16 -32.40 -36.59 -48.77
C ALA A 16 -30.85 -36.84 -48.93
N ALA A 17 -30.09 -37.72 -48.27
CA ALA A 17 -30.31 -39.10 -47.83
C ALA A 17 -29.21 -39.52 -46.82
N LEU A 18 -29.53 -40.50 -45.98
CA LEU A 18 -28.67 -41.16 -45.01
C LEU A 18 -27.58 -42.05 -45.66
N LEU A 19 -26.41 -42.10 -45.04
CA LEU A 19 -25.59 -43.30 -44.90
C LEU A 19 -24.94 -43.30 -43.52
N CYS A 20 -25.40 -44.21 -42.65
CA CYS A 20 -24.83 -44.49 -41.33
C CYS A 20 -23.71 -45.53 -41.44
N LEU A 21 -22.57 -45.29 -40.80
CA LEU A 21 -21.70 -46.29 -40.17
C LEU A 21 -20.94 -45.63 -38.99
N PRO A 22 -20.64 -46.35 -37.90
CA PRO A 22 -20.22 -45.78 -36.62
C PRO A 22 -18.70 -45.56 -36.57
N LEU A 23 -18.25 -44.37 -36.18
CA LEU A 23 -16.87 -44.14 -35.75
C LEU A 23 -16.87 -43.72 -34.29
N THR A 24 -16.20 -44.54 -33.49
CA THR A 24 -15.74 -44.26 -32.14
C THR A 24 -14.96 -42.95 -32.11
N ALA A 25 -15.46 -41.95 -31.39
CA ALA A 25 -14.76 -40.69 -31.18
C ALA A 25 -13.61 -40.91 -30.18
N LEU A 26 -12.37 -40.78 -30.66
CA LEU A 26 -11.21 -40.47 -29.82
C LEU A 26 -11.19 -38.95 -29.58
N PRO A 27 -10.73 -38.47 -28.41
CA PRO A 27 -10.64 -37.05 -28.14
C PRO A 27 -9.58 -36.42 -29.05
N ALA A 28 -9.98 -35.38 -29.79
CA ALA A 28 -9.05 -34.58 -30.57
C ALA A 28 -8.17 -33.76 -29.62
N SER A 29 -6.91 -34.15 -29.54
CA SER A 29 -5.81 -33.31 -29.06
C SER A 29 -5.72 -32.07 -29.97
N ALA A 30 -6.13 -30.92 -29.43
CA ALA A 30 -5.89 -29.62 -30.04
C ALA A 30 -4.43 -29.24 -29.79
N ASP A 31 -3.60 -29.35 -30.83
CA ASP A 31 -2.28 -28.75 -30.87
C ASP A 31 -2.42 -27.22 -30.76
N ALA A 32 -1.97 -26.68 -29.64
CA ALA A 32 -1.78 -25.25 -29.44
C ALA A 32 -0.56 -24.79 -30.26
N GLN A 33 -0.79 -24.26 -31.46
CA GLN A 33 0.23 -23.49 -32.18
C GLN A 33 0.09 -21.99 -31.86
N GLY A 34 0.96 -21.53 -30.94
CA GLY A 34 1.80 -20.34 -31.12
C GLY A 34 1.12 -19.01 -31.42
N GLY A 35 0.43 -18.43 -30.44
CA GLY A 35 0.33 -16.98 -30.30
C GLY A 35 1.32 -16.52 -29.23
N HIS A 36 2.34 -15.73 -29.60
CA HIS A 36 3.14 -14.99 -28.63
C HIS A 36 2.20 -14.09 -27.81
N ARG A 37 1.94 -14.46 -26.55
CA ARG A 37 1.35 -13.55 -25.56
C ARG A 37 2.50 -12.70 -25.03
N ASP A 38 2.60 -11.44 -25.45
CA ASP A 38 3.44 -10.47 -24.75
C ASP A 38 2.92 -10.40 -23.29
N GLY A 39 3.76 -10.82 -22.33
CA GLY A 39 3.41 -10.95 -20.92
C GLY A 39 3.37 -9.61 -20.17
N ILE A 40 3.18 -9.67 -18.85
CA ILE A 40 3.23 -8.51 -17.96
C ILE A 40 4.56 -7.76 -18.13
N ARG A 41 4.49 -6.43 -18.29
CA ARG A 41 5.66 -5.55 -18.43
C ARG A 41 6.21 -5.19 -17.05
N LEU A 42 7.41 -5.67 -16.75
CA LEU A 42 8.16 -5.32 -15.53
C LEU A 42 9.40 -4.50 -15.89
N GLU A 43 10.16 -4.06 -14.90
CA GLU A 43 11.40 -3.29 -15.11
C GLU A 43 12.48 -4.13 -15.80
N HIS A 44 13.42 -3.48 -16.49
CA HIS A 44 14.63 -4.15 -16.97
C HIS A 44 15.70 -4.04 -15.90
N LEU A 45 15.89 -5.09 -15.10
CA LEU A 45 16.87 -5.07 -14.03
C LEU A 45 18.25 -5.53 -14.49
N ASP A 46 19.27 -4.85 -13.95
CA ASP A 46 20.65 -5.26 -14.07
C ASP A 46 20.91 -6.51 -13.20
N ARG A 47 22.18 -6.93 -13.12
CA ARG A 47 22.53 -8.14 -12.36
C ARG A 47 22.34 -7.97 -10.84
N GLY A 48 22.26 -6.75 -10.31
CA GLY A 48 22.16 -6.49 -8.88
C GLY A 48 23.31 -7.15 -8.09
N LEU A 49 24.51 -7.22 -8.66
CA LEU A 49 25.63 -7.92 -8.01
C LEU A 49 26.06 -7.13 -6.77
N VAL A 50 25.89 -7.74 -5.59
CA VAL A 50 26.39 -7.21 -4.32
C VAL A 50 27.55 -8.08 -3.81
N ALA A 51 28.51 -7.42 -3.15
CA ALA A 51 29.63 -8.07 -2.48
C ALA A 51 29.75 -7.52 -1.06
N ALA A 52 29.85 -8.39 -0.05
CA ALA A 52 29.97 -8.02 1.35
C ALA A 52 31.11 -8.78 2.02
N SER A 53 31.99 -8.08 2.73
CA SER A 53 33.06 -8.71 3.51
C SER A 53 32.49 -9.39 4.76
N THR A 54 32.91 -10.62 5.00
CA THR A 54 32.54 -11.43 6.17
C THR A 54 33.79 -11.97 6.86
N SER A 55 33.63 -12.62 8.01
CA SER A 55 34.74 -13.35 8.67
C SER A 55 35.25 -14.55 7.88
N GLU A 56 34.51 -15.02 6.88
CA GLU A 56 34.81 -16.22 6.09
C GLU A 56 35.25 -15.90 4.65
N GLY A 57 35.52 -14.63 4.35
CA GLY A 57 35.83 -14.13 3.01
C GLY A 57 34.78 -13.16 2.49
N VAL A 58 34.68 -13.00 1.17
CA VAL A 58 33.69 -12.12 0.55
C VAL A 58 32.47 -12.94 0.13
N PHE A 59 31.31 -12.57 0.67
CA PHE A 59 30.01 -13.06 0.21
C PHE A 59 29.57 -12.27 -1.02
N LEU A 60 29.06 -12.97 -2.02
CA LEU A 60 28.53 -12.42 -3.27
C LEU A 60 27.09 -12.90 -3.45
N SER A 61 26.22 -12.03 -3.95
CA SER A 61 24.87 -12.39 -4.35
C SER A 61 24.46 -11.59 -5.59
N TRP A 62 23.62 -12.17 -6.44
CA TRP A 62 23.13 -11.52 -7.66
C TRP A 62 21.79 -12.08 -8.10
N ARG A 63 21.09 -11.32 -8.97
CA ARG A 63 19.74 -11.69 -9.40
C ARG A 63 19.82 -12.85 -10.37
N LEU A 64 18.89 -13.80 -10.30
CA LEU A 64 18.46 -14.57 -11.47
C LEU A 64 17.36 -13.75 -12.14
N LEU A 65 17.55 -13.34 -13.40
CA LEU A 65 16.55 -12.54 -14.10
C LEU A 65 15.45 -13.45 -14.65
N GLY A 66 14.23 -12.92 -14.78
CA GLY A 66 13.06 -13.74 -15.14
C GLY A 66 13.18 -14.37 -16.53
N ASP A 67 13.78 -13.63 -17.48
CA ASP A 67 14.05 -14.09 -18.85
C ASP A 67 15.16 -15.15 -18.95
N GLU A 68 15.91 -15.36 -17.86
CA GLU A 68 16.94 -16.39 -17.75
C GLU A 68 16.41 -17.72 -17.19
N VAL A 69 15.18 -17.73 -16.68
CA VAL A 69 14.52 -18.93 -16.15
C VAL A 69 14.03 -19.80 -17.30
N THR A 70 14.20 -21.12 -17.15
CA THR A 70 13.81 -22.11 -18.18
C THR A 70 12.95 -23.26 -17.65
N GLY A 71 12.73 -23.33 -16.34
CA GLY A 71 11.97 -24.38 -15.67
C GLY A 71 12.37 -24.48 -14.20
N SER A 72 12.15 -25.63 -13.59
CA SER A 72 12.45 -25.88 -12.18
C SER A 72 13.16 -27.21 -11.94
N GLY A 73 13.80 -27.33 -10.78
CA GLY A 73 14.54 -28.49 -10.30
C GLY A 73 14.25 -28.78 -8.83
N ALA A 74 15.08 -29.61 -8.19
CA ALA A 74 14.82 -30.08 -6.82
C ALA A 74 14.94 -29.00 -5.74
N THR A 75 15.83 -28.02 -5.93
CA THR A 75 16.16 -26.99 -4.94
C THR A 75 15.92 -25.57 -5.44
N GLY A 76 15.38 -25.39 -6.65
CA GLY A 76 15.26 -24.06 -7.25
C GLY A 76 14.79 -24.06 -8.69
N MET A 77 14.64 -22.87 -9.25
CA MET A 77 14.47 -22.59 -10.66
C MET A 77 15.74 -22.93 -11.45
N THR A 78 15.57 -23.51 -12.63
CA THR A 78 16.64 -23.81 -13.59
C THR A 78 16.74 -22.72 -14.65
N GLY A 79 17.93 -22.50 -15.22
CA GLY A 79 18.14 -21.39 -16.13
C GLY A 79 19.61 -21.14 -16.41
N ALA A 80 20.01 -19.86 -16.40
CA ALA A 80 21.40 -19.47 -16.50
C ALA A 80 22.26 -20.04 -15.35
N ASP A 81 23.43 -20.58 -15.67
CA ASP A 81 24.52 -20.73 -14.70
C ASP A 81 25.33 -19.43 -14.63
N PHE A 82 26.29 -19.31 -13.72
CA PHE A 82 27.04 -18.06 -13.54
C PHE A 82 28.53 -18.27 -13.39
N ARG A 83 29.31 -17.56 -14.21
CA ARG A 83 30.76 -17.46 -14.06
C ARG A 83 31.08 -16.31 -13.11
N VAL A 84 31.78 -16.59 -12.02
CA VAL A 84 32.22 -15.58 -11.05
C VAL A 84 33.64 -15.16 -11.34
N TYR A 85 33.88 -13.85 -11.37
CA TYR A 85 35.19 -13.25 -11.58
C TYR A 85 35.65 -12.48 -10.34
N ARG A 86 36.92 -12.63 -9.98
CA ARG A 86 37.63 -11.73 -9.07
C ARG A 86 38.83 -11.13 -9.79
N ASP A 87 38.96 -9.81 -9.77
CA ASP A 87 40.08 -9.06 -10.36
C ASP A 87 40.34 -9.46 -11.84
N GLY A 88 39.25 -9.67 -12.58
CA GLY A 88 39.25 -10.05 -13.99
C GLY A 88 39.50 -11.54 -14.28
N ARG A 89 39.76 -12.38 -13.27
CA ARG A 89 40.01 -13.82 -13.43
C ARG A 89 38.80 -14.65 -12.98
N PRO A 90 38.40 -15.70 -13.73
CA PRO A 90 37.33 -16.59 -13.29
C PRO A 90 37.79 -17.38 -12.06
N ILE A 91 36.92 -17.47 -11.05
CA ILE A 91 37.20 -18.19 -9.80
C ILE A 91 36.21 -19.32 -9.53
N ALA A 92 34.99 -19.26 -10.08
CA ALA A 92 33.97 -20.27 -9.87
C ALA A 92 32.95 -20.31 -11.03
N THR A 93 32.21 -21.43 -11.10
CA THR A 93 30.95 -21.53 -11.85
C THR A 93 29.88 -21.98 -10.87
N VAL A 94 28.81 -21.20 -10.72
CA VAL A 94 27.69 -21.48 -9.82
C VAL A 94 26.49 -21.87 -10.66
N THR A 95 25.87 -23.01 -10.34
CA THR A 95 24.79 -23.61 -11.15
C THR A 95 23.48 -23.74 -10.39
N ASP A 96 23.57 -23.87 -9.08
CA ASP A 96 22.51 -24.26 -8.13
C ASP A 96 22.01 -23.10 -7.25
N SER A 97 22.65 -21.93 -7.28
CA SER A 97 22.20 -20.71 -6.60
C SER A 97 22.56 -19.46 -7.41
N THR A 98 22.31 -18.29 -6.84
CA THR A 98 22.86 -17.01 -7.31
C THR A 98 23.62 -16.27 -6.22
N ASN A 99 24.30 -17.03 -5.37
CA ASN A 99 25.24 -16.52 -4.39
C ASN A 99 26.56 -17.32 -4.42
N TYR A 100 27.61 -16.77 -3.82
CA TYR A 100 28.90 -17.42 -3.72
C TYR A 100 29.71 -16.84 -2.56
N ARG A 101 30.53 -17.67 -1.91
CA ARG A 101 31.51 -17.21 -0.92
C ARG A 101 32.90 -17.42 -1.47
N ASP A 102 33.68 -16.33 -1.57
CA ASP A 102 35.09 -16.37 -1.93
C ASP A 102 35.97 -16.23 -0.69
N PRO A 103 36.55 -17.33 -0.16
CA PRO A 103 37.41 -17.29 1.02
C PRO A 103 38.73 -16.55 0.80
N ALA A 104 39.16 -16.41 -0.46
CA ALA A 104 40.39 -15.69 -0.82
C ALA A 104 40.13 -14.22 -1.22
N GLY A 105 38.87 -13.81 -1.21
CA GLY A 105 38.44 -12.44 -1.45
C GLY A 105 38.88 -11.49 -0.34
N THR A 106 39.15 -10.24 -0.70
CA THR A 106 39.46 -9.17 0.27
C THR A 106 38.60 -7.93 -0.02
N ALA A 107 38.58 -6.96 0.89
CA ALA A 107 37.89 -5.69 0.69
C ALA A 107 38.44 -4.87 -0.52
N ALA A 108 39.65 -5.19 -1.01
CA ALA A 108 40.24 -4.55 -2.18
C ALA A 108 39.89 -5.26 -3.50
N SER A 109 39.26 -6.44 -3.44
CA SER A 109 38.91 -7.23 -4.61
C SER A 109 37.78 -6.58 -5.43
N GLU A 110 37.76 -6.83 -6.73
CA GLU A 110 36.68 -6.40 -7.62
C GLU A 110 35.98 -7.62 -8.23
N TYR A 111 34.64 -7.65 -8.14
CA TYR A 111 33.85 -8.78 -8.61
C TYR A 111 33.00 -8.43 -9.81
N ARG A 112 32.81 -9.42 -10.67
CA ARG A 112 31.81 -9.42 -11.75
C ARG A 112 31.23 -10.82 -11.88
N VAL A 113 30.01 -10.93 -12.35
CA VAL A 113 29.41 -12.21 -12.74
C VAL A 113 28.93 -12.15 -14.19
N ALA A 114 28.97 -13.28 -14.88
CA ALA A 114 28.42 -13.41 -16.22
C ALA A 114 27.48 -14.61 -16.28
N PRO A 115 26.26 -14.45 -16.83
CA PRO A 115 25.38 -15.58 -17.06
C PRO A 115 25.98 -16.52 -18.10
N ILE A 116 25.75 -17.81 -17.96
CA ILE A 116 26.08 -18.85 -18.93
C ILE A 116 24.76 -19.48 -19.34
N VAL A 117 24.31 -19.18 -20.54
CA VAL A 117 23.06 -19.69 -21.09
C VAL A 117 23.38 -20.63 -22.23
N LYS A 118 22.91 -21.89 -22.14
CA LYS A 118 23.19 -22.95 -23.14
C LYS A 118 24.70 -23.10 -23.41
N GLY A 119 25.51 -23.05 -22.34
CA GLY A 119 26.97 -23.18 -22.40
C GLY A 119 27.71 -21.96 -22.97
N ARG A 120 27.03 -20.84 -23.26
CA ARG A 120 27.65 -19.60 -23.75
C ARG A 120 27.65 -18.54 -22.67
N GLU A 121 28.83 -18.02 -22.36
CA GLU A 121 29.00 -16.89 -21.44
C GLU A 121 28.45 -15.60 -22.08
N GLY A 122 27.60 -14.90 -21.35
CA GLY A 122 27.02 -13.61 -21.71
C GLY A 122 27.88 -12.43 -21.26
N ARG A 123 27.27 -11.24 -21.24
CA ARG A 123 27.94 -10.01 -20.79
C ARG A 123 28.21 -10.06 -19.29
N ARG A 124 29.41 -9.66 -18.88
CA ARG A 124 29.76 -9.46 -17.47
C ARG A 124 28.99 -8.27 -16.88
N SER A 125 28.52 -8.42 -15.65
CA SER A 125 27.90 -7.37 -14.83
C SER A 125 28.81 -6.14 -14.67
N ALA A 126 28.26 -5.05 -14.13
CA ALA A 126 29.04 -3.98 -13.53
C ALA A 126 29.99 -4.52 -12.43
N VAL A 127 31.00 -3.73 -12.07
CA VAL A 127 31.93 -4.09 -10.99
C VAL A 127 31.21 -3.93 -9.66
N ALA A 128 31.25 -4.96 -8.81
CA ALA A 128 30.90 -4.86 -7.41
C ALA A 128 32.17 -4.83 -6.56
N LYS A 129 32.24 -3.87 -5.63
CA LYS A 129 33.29 -3.78 -4.62
C LYS A 129 32.74 -4.25 -3.29
N PRO A 130 33.47 -5.09 -2.53
CA PRO A 130 33.00 -5.57 -1.25
C PRO A 130 32.75 -4.41 -0.28
N TRP A 131 31.56 -4.37 0.29
CA TRP A 131 31.29 -3.55 1.46
C TRP A 131 32.12 -4.05 2.63
N LEU A 132 32.52 -3.13 3.52
CA LEU A 132 33.30 -3.46 4.71
C LEU A 132 32.46 -4.15 5.79
N LYS A 133 31.13 -4.05 5.66
CA LYS A 133 30.13 -4.62 6.57
C LYS A 133 29.06 -5.33 5.75
N THR A 134 28.18 -6.06 6.40
CA THR A 134 27.00 -6.70 5.80
C THR A 134 25.85 -5.71 5.54
N PHE A 135 26.20 -4.43 5.44
CA PHE A 135 25.28 -3.35 5.09
C PHE A 135 26.02 -2.22 4.38
N HIS A 136 25.26 -1.41 3.66
CA HIS A 136 25.68 -0.14 3.07
C HIS A 136 24.86 1.00 3.67
N ASP A 137 25.51 2.12 3.97
CA ASP A 137 24.83 3.33 4.40
C ASP A 137 24.64 4.23 3.17
N LEU A 138 23.42 4.29 2.63
CA LEU A 138 22.99 5.26 1.62
C LEU A 138 22.95 6.66 2.27
N PRO A 139 23.90 7.56 1.97
CA PRO A 139 23.95 8.87 2.61
C PRO A 139 22.76 9.73 2.21
N LEU A 140 22.15 10.39 3.20
CA LEU A 140 21.00 11.26 3.02
C LEU A 140 21.37 12.73 3.26
N LYS A 141 20.64 13.61 2.58
CA LYS A 141 20.69 15.06 2.80
C LYS A 141 19.50 15.51 3.63
N LYS A 142 19.62 15.36 4.95
CA LYS A 142 18.55 15.72 5.90
C LYS A 142 18.02 17.16 5.67
N PRO A 143 16.69 17.36 5.52
CA PRO A 143 16.07 18.67 5.50
C PRO A 143 16.35 19.44 6.79
N ALA A 144 16.40 20.77 6.68
CA ALA A 144 16.52 21.62 7.86
C ALA A 144 15.26 21.52 8.73
N ASP A 145 15.46 21.59 10.05
CA ASP A 145 14.39 21.72 11.03
C ASP A 145 13.58 23.01 10.81
N GLY A 146 12.35 23.06 11.32
CA GLY A 146 11.45 24.18 11.10
C GLY A 146 10.64 24.56 12.33
N VAL A 147 9.79 25.57 12.16
CA VAL A 147 8.91 26.11 13.20
C VAL A 147 7.52 26.32 12.62
N THR A 148 6.48 25.87 13.32
CA THR A 148 5.09 26.04 12.89
C THR A 148 4.62 27.50 13.07
N PRO A 149 3.46 27.90 12.49
CA PRO A 149 2.87 29.21 12.78
C PRO A 149 2.60 29.49 14.26
N MET A 150 2.51 28.44 15.09
CA MET A 150 2.35 28.54 16.55
C MET A 150 3.67 28.68 17.32
N GLY A 151 4.81 28.72 16.63
CA GLY A 151 6.13 28.80 17.27
C GLY A 151 6.67 27.44 17.75
N GLU A 152 6.04 26.33 17.38
CA GLU A 152 6.48 24.99 17.77
C GLU A 152 7.61 24.53 16.84
N ALA A 153 8.79 24.25 17.40
CA ALA A 153 9.89 23.68 16.65
C ALA A 153 9.64 22.21 16.31
N TYR A 154 10.10 21.78 15.13
CA TYR A 154 10.06 20.39 14.70
C TYR A 154 11.33 20.04 13.92
N THR A 155 11.75 18.79 14.05
CA THR A 155 12.86 18.19 13.30
C THR A 155 12.36 17.18 12.26
N TYR A 156 13.26 16.67 11.42
CA TYR A 156 12.94 15.62 10.44
C TYR A 156 13.58 14.27 10.76
N ALA A 157 12.89 13.19 10.38
CA ALA A 157 13.43 11.84 10.27
C ALA A 157 13.11 11.27 8.89
N ALA A 158 14.02 10.48 8.32
CA ALA A 158 13.70 9.66 7.16
C ALA A 158 12.61 8.66 7.55
N ASN A 159 11.71 8.31 6.65
CA ASN A 159 10.49 7.57 6.99
C ASN A 159 10.24 6.45 5.97
N ASP A 160 9.02 6.32 5.44
CA ASP A 160 8.68 5.30 4.44
C ASP A 160 9.47 5.47 3.14
N LEU A 161 9.83 4.36 2.50
CA LEU A 161 10.58 4.31 1.24
C LEU A 161 9.76 3.63 0.14
N SER A 162 10.10 3.95 -1.11
CA SER A 162 9.76 3.16 -2.29
C SER A 162 10.97 3.12 -3.23
N VAL A 163 10.90 2.29 -4.27
CA VAL A 163 11.97 2.11 -5.26
C VAL A 163 11.43 2.10 -6.68
N GLY A 164 12.29 2.53 -7.61
CA GLY A 164 12.07 2.42 -9.05
C GLY A 164 13.35 2.74 -9.80
N ASP A 165 13.57 2.09 -10.93
CA ASP A 165 14.63 2.46 -11.86
C ASP A 165 14.19 3.74 -12.58
N VAL A 166 14.70 4.89 -12.17
CA VAL A 166 14.17 6.18 -12.68
C VAL A 166 14.90 6.69 -13.91
N ASP A 167 16.05 6.13 -14.27
CA ASP A 167 16.84 6.55 -15.43
C ASP A 167 17.09 5.46 -16.49
N GLY A 168 16.66 4.22 -16.22
CA GLY A 168 16.62 3.11 -17.14
C GLY A 168 17.94 2.32 -17.21
N ASP A 169 18.79 2.43 -16.19
CA ASP A 169 20.08 1.74 -16.14
C ASP A 169 20.00 0.31 -15.55
N GLY A 170 18.84 -0.06 -15.02
CA GLY A 170 18.53 -1.35 -14.41
C GLY A 170 18.86 -1.45 -12.92
N GLN A 171 19.27 -0.37 -12.27
CA GLN A 171 19.41 -0.26 -10.82
C GLN A 171 18.24 0.52 -10.24
N TYR A 172 17.91 0.25 -8.98
CA TYR A 172 16.88 1.04 -8.29
C TYR A 172 17.48 2.33 -7.71
N GLU A 173 16.75 3.42 -7.92
CA GLU A 173 16.78 4.58 -7.03
C GLU A 173 15.82 4.40 -5.85
N TYR A 174 16.10 5.14 -4.79
CA TYR A 174 15.39 5.10 -3.53
C TYR A 174 14.63 6.41 -3.33
N VAL A 175 13.31 6.33 -3.28
CA VAL A 175 12.43 7.46 -2.98
C VAL A 175 12.15 7.48 -1.48
N VAL A 176 12.70 8.47 -0.78
CA VAL A 176 12.67 8.59 0.68
C VAL A 176 11.68 9.66 1.10
N LYS A 177 10.66 9.30 1.88
CA LYS A 177 9.79 10.27 2.56
C LYS A 177 10.48 10.81 3.80
N TRP A 178 10.45 12.13 3.98
CA TRP A 178 10.83 12.79 5.22
C TRP A 178 9.59 13.16 6.02
N ASP A 179 9.52 12.63 7.24
CA ASP A 179 8.42 12.91 8.16
C ASP A 179 8.89 13.90 9.23
N PRO A 180 8.17 15.03 9.43
CA PRO A 180 8.48 15.94 10.51
C PRO A 180 8.06 15.30 11.85
N SER A 181 8.84 15.53 12.90
CA SER A 181 8.58 15.04 14.27
C SER A 181 7.22 15.46 14.86
N ASN A 182 6.55 16.42 14.25
CA ASN A 182 5.20 16.87 14.60
C ASN A 182 4.14 16.43 13.58
N SER A 183 4.37 15.41 12.77
CA SER A 183 3.35 14.74 11.96
C SER A 183 2.17 14.28 12.83
N LYS A 184 1.02 14.04 12.20
CA LYS A 184 -0.26 13.82 12.90
C LYS A 184 -0.98 12.62 12.33
N ASP A 185 -1.54 11.78 13.20
CA ASP A 185 -2.71 11.00 12.80
C ASP A 185 -3.86 11.97 12.47
N VAL A 186 -4.79 11.58 11.59
CA VAL A 186 -5.89 12.48 11.18
C VAL A 186 -6.81 12.88 12.32
N SER A 187 -6.88 12.10 13.40
CA SER A 187 -7.65 12.44 14.61
C SER A 187 -6.99 13.53 15.48
N GLN A 188 -5.70 13.83 15.23
CA GLN A 188 -4.91 14.72 16.07
C GLN A 188 -4.90 16.14 15.52
N ARG A 189 -5.06 17.12 16.40
CA ARG A 189 -4.94 18.56 16.10
C ARG A 189 -3.47 18.98 16.06
N GLY A 190 -3.17 20.09 15.38
CA GLY A 190 -1.82 20.64 15.31
C GLY A 190 -1.38 20.93 13.88
N TYR A 191 -0.62 22.01 13.71
CA TYR A 191 0.17 22.21 12.51
C TYR A 191 1.23 21.10 12.37
N THR A 192 1.60 20.81 11.13
CA THR A 192 2.70 19.90 10.81
C THR A 192 3.76 20.66 10.01
N GLY A 193 5.02 20.22 10.09
CA GLY A 193 6.02 20.55 9.07
C GLY A 193 5.59 20.02 7.69
N ASN A 194 6.27 20.45 6.64
CA ASN A 194 6.03 19.96 5.29
C ASN A 194 6.48 18.51 5.17
N THR A 195 5.82 17.73 4.32
CA THR A 195 6.37 16.44 3.88
C THR A 195 7.33 16.68 2.71
N TYR A 196 8.49 16.02 2.72
CA TYR A 196 9.40 15.98 1.57
C TYR A 196 9.51 14.56 1.00
N LEU A 197 9.67 14.46 -0.32
CA LEU A 197 10.13 13.23 -0.98
C LEU A 197 11.46 13.51 -1.69
N ASP A 198 12.46 12.66 -1.47
CA ASP A 198 13.74 12.75 -2.15
C ASP A 198 13.98 11.51 -3.01
N THR A 199 14.58 11.68 -4.18
CA THR A 199 15.04 10.54 -5.01
C THR A 199 16.56 10.45 -4.96
N TYR A 200 17.08 9.33 -4.48
CA TYR A 200 18.51 9.07 -4.30
C TYR A 200 18.99 7.89 -5.17
N GLU A 201 20.17 8.03 -5.76
CA GLU A 201 20.96 6.87 -6.21
C GLU A 201 21.60 6.16 -4.99
N LEU A 202 21.97 4.88 -5.14
CA LEU A 202 22.55 4.08 -4.03
C LEU A 202 23.83 4.71 -3.42
N ASP A 203 24.55 5.51 -4.20
CA ASP A 203 25.78 6.18 -3.75
C ASP A 203 25.55 7.45 -2.90
N GLY A 204 24.28 7.88 -2.75
CA GLY A 204 23.90 9.09 -2.01
C GLY A 204 23.69 10.32 -2.90
N THR A 205 23.79 10.20 -4.22
CA THR A 205 23.47 11.30 -5.13
C THR A 205 21.99 11.64 -5.04
N LEU A 206 21.69 12.83 -4.51
CA LEU A 206 20.34 13.39 -4.46
C LEU A 206 19.96 13.95 -5.84
N ARG A 207 19.09 13.25 -6.57
CA ARG A 207 18.64 13.70 -7.89
C ARG A 207 17.75 14.95 -7.80
N TRP A 208 16.76 14.92 -6.91
CA TRP A 208 15.83 16.03 -6.66
C TRP A 208 15.03 15.81 -5.37
N ARG A 209 14.41 16.89 -4.89
CA ARG A 209 13.48 16.91 -3.74
C ARG A 209 12.14 17.47 -4.16
N LEU A 210 11.05 16.84 -3.73
CA LEU A 210 9.70 17.38 -3.74
C LEU A 210 9.36 17.94 -2.35
N ASP A 211 9.05 19.23 -2.26
CA ASP A 211 8.43 19.86 -1.09
C ASP A 211 6.93 19.92 -1.32
N LEU A 212 6.13 19.15 -0.56
CA LEU A 212 4.68 19.14 -0.76
C LEU A 212 4.00 20.44 -0.32
N GLY A 213 4.72 21.31 0.40
CA GLY A 213 4.20 22.58 0.87
C GLY A 213 3.24 22.43 2.05
N VAL A 214 2.69 23.57 2.48
CA VAL A 214 1.88 23.66 3.70
C VAL A 214 0.45 23.09 3.55
N ASN A 215 0.00 22.92 2.31
CA ASN A 215 -1.37 22.49 2.00
C ASN A 215 -1.51 20.96 1.87
N ILE A 216 -0.43 20.22 2.12
CA ILE A 216 -0.45 18.78 2.36
C ILE A 216 0.00 18.57 3.80
N ARG A 217 -0.91 18.06 4.63
CA ARG A 217 -0.63 17.76 6.03
C ARG A 217 0.25 16.50 6.15
N SER A 218 1.17 16.48 7.10
CA SER A 218 2.11 15.36 7.27
C SER A 218 1.58 14.31 8.24
N GLY A 219 1.64 13.04 7.83
CA GLY A 219 1.21 11.88 8.61
C GLY A 219 0.91 10.67 7.73
N ALA A 220 0.74 9.50 8.34
CA ALA A 220 0.61 8.22 7.64
C ALA A 220 -0.53 8.20 6.59
N HIS A 221 -1.68 8.81 6.90
CA HIS A 221 -2.88 8.70 6.06
C HIS A 221 -2.98 9.76 4.95
N TYR A 222 -2.04 10.70 4.84
CA TYR A 222 -2.10 11.80 3.88
C TYR A 222 -1.39 11.47 2.56
N THR A 223 -0.06 11.55 2.54
CA THR A 223 0.74 11.35 1.32
C THR A 223 0.95 9.87 1.06
N GLN A 224 0.34 9.40 -0.02
CA GLN A 224 0.57 8.08 -0.61
C GLN A 224 1.26 8.30 -1.96
N PHE A 225 2.46 7.76 -2.14
CA PHE A 225 3.32 8.06 -3.30
C PHE A 225 3.71 6.78 -4.05
N LEU A 226 3.33 6.71 -5.33
CA LEU A 226 3.63 5.58 -6.20
C LEU A 226 4.90 5.86 -7.00
N VAL A 227 5.78 4.86 -7.09
CA VAL A 227 7.01 4.88 -7.90
C VAL A 227 7.01 3.67 -8.82
N TYR A 228 6.83 3.89 -10.12
CA TYR A 228 6.64 2.82 -11.10
C TYR A 228 6.80 3.33 -12.55
N ASP A 229 7.20 2.45 -13.48
CA ASP A 229 7.20 2.73 -14.93
C ASP A 229 5.79 2.55 -15.53
N PHE A 230 4.99 3.62 -15.47
CA PHE A 230 3.59 3.56 -15.88
C PHE A 230 3.41 3.54 -17.40
N ASP A 231 4.24 4.27 -18.15
CA ASP A 231 4.09 4.36 -19.62
C ASP A 231 4.85 3.25 -20.39
N GLY A 232 5.89 2.69 -19.80
CA GLY A 232 6.71 1.61 -20.36
C GLY A 232 7.93 2.06 -21.12
N ASP A 233 8.40 3.27 -20.90
CA ASP A 233 9.62 3.77 -21.52
C ASP A 233 10.89 3.19 -20.88
N GLY A 234 10.74 2.37 -19.84
CA GLY A 234 11.81 1.73 -19.08
C GLY A 234 12.28 2.55 -17.89
N ARG A 235 11.58 3.64 -17.53
CA ARG A 235 11.91 4.52 -16.41
C ARG A 235 10.70 4.80 -15.55
N SER A 236 10.91 4.77 -14.25
CA SER A 236 9.85 4.98 -13.27
C SER A 236 9.47 6.45 -13.15
N GLU A 237 8.17 6.74 -13.12
CA GLU A 237 7.62 8.00 -12.65
C GLU A 237 7.29 7.97 -11.16
N THR A 238 7.08 9.15 -10.59
CA THR A 238 6.46 9.32 -9.26
C THR A 238 5.08 9.96 -9.41
N MET A 239 4.05 9.34 -8.82
CA MET A 239 2.66 9.84 -8.84
C MET A 239 2.09 9.96 -7.42
N LEU A 240 1.50 11.12 -7.11
CA LEU A 240 0.94 11.38 -5.77
C LEU A 240 0.02 12.60 -5.74
N LYS A 241 -0.76 12.67 -4.66
CA LYS A 241 -1.57 13.85 -4.32
C LYS A 241 -0.68 15.05 -4.02
N THR A 242 -1.01 16.20 -4.60
CA THR A 242 -0.32 17.49 -4.41
C THR A 242 -1.34 18.60 -4.20
N ALA A 243 -0.87 19.82 -3.92
CA ALA A 243 -1.71 20.97 -3.63
C ALA A 243 -0.99 22.27 -4.03
N PRO A 244 -1.67 23.44 -4.03
CA PRO A 244 -0.99 24.72 -4.18
C PRO A 244 0.18 24.83 -3.19
N GLY A 245 1.33 25.28 -3.67
CA GLY A 245 2.54 25.40 -2.86
C GLY A 245 3.50 24.21 -2.93
N THR A 246 3.10 23.08 -3.54
CA THR A 246 4.04 21.99 -3.85
C THR A 246 5.12 22.46 -4.82
N LYS A 247 6.40 22.16 -4.53
CA LYS A 247 7.58 22.57 -5.29
C LYS A 247 8.55 21.44 -5.58
N ILE A 248 9.12 21.45 -6.77
CA ILE A 248 10.27 20.65 -7.17
C ILE A 248 11.54 21.46 -6.91
N ILE A 249 12.49 20.86 -6.20
CA ILE A 249 13.80 21.42 -5.87
C ILE A 249 14.88 20.55 -6.53
N ARG A 250 15.72 21.17 -7.37
CA ARG A 250 16.85 20.49 -8.01
C ARG A 250 18.17 20.95 -7.42
N TYR A 251 19.12 20.03 -7.32
CA TYR A 251 20.45 20.28 -6.78
C TYR A 251 21.53 20.19 -7.86
N GLY A 252 22.58 20.98 -7.69
CA GLY A 252 23.81 20.88 -8.47
C GLY A 252 24.72 19.78 -7.93
N SER A 253 25.82 19.49 -8.65
CA SER A 253 26.82 18.52 -8.22
C SER A 253 27.58 18.92 -6.94
N ASP A 254 27.53 20.21 -6.56
CA ASP A 254 28.04 20.74 -5.30
C ASP A 254 27.01 20.63 -4.15
N GLY A 255 25.84 20.04 -4.42
CA GLY A 255 24.74 19.88 -3.48
C GLY A 255 23.96 21.17 -3.23
N GLN A 256 24.23 22.29 -3.90
CA GLN A 256 23.45 23.52 -3.72
C GLN A 256 22.15 23.49 -4.54
N VAL A 257 21.13 24.25 -4.10
CA VAL A 257 19.88 24.38 -4.85
C VAL A 257 20.15 25.13 -6.14
N VAL A 258 19.80 24.52 -7.28
CA VAL A 258 19.92 25.10 -8.62
C VAL A 258 18.59 25.70 -9.09
N SER A 259 17.46 25.09 -8.72
CA SER A 259 16.15 25.63 -9.05
C SER A 259 15.05 25.15 -8.12
N GLU A 260 14.10 26.02 -7.83
CA GLU A 260 12.80 25.70 -7.23
C GLU A 260 11.69 26.05 -8.21
N ARG A 261 10.72 25.17 -8.41
CA ARG A 261 9.55 25.42 -9.27
C ARG A 261 8.30 24.86 -8.63
N TYR A 262 7.26 25.67 -8.52
CA TYR A 262 5.94 25.15 -8.16
C TYR A 262 5.41 24.24 -9.25
N ILE A 263 4.57 23.28 -8.85
CA ILE A 263 3.72 22.56 -9.81
C ILE A 263 2.78 23.54 -10.53
N THR A 264 2.34 23.12 -11.70
CA THR A 264 1.40 23.85 -12.52
C THR A 264 -0.01 23.68 -11.95
N MET A 265 -0.63 24.81 -11.60
CA MET A 265 -2.03 24.84 -11.21
C MET A 265 -2.95 24.73 -12.44
N PRO A 266 -4.04 23.93 -12.39
CA PRO A 266 -5.06 23.90 -13.44
C PRO A 266 -5.55 25.31 -13.81
N ARG A 267 -5.88 25.53 -15.10
CA ARG A 267 -6.18 26.88 -15.62
C ARG A 267 -7.44 27.47 -14.99
N GLU A 268 -8.41 26.63 -14.70
CA GLU A 268 -9.65 26.98 -14.01
C GLU A 268 -9.38 27.49 -12.60
N ASP A 269 -8.41 26.93 -11.89
CA ASP A 269 -8.06 27.34 -10.53
C ASP A 269 -7.31 28.67 -10.51
N VAL A 270 -6.40 28.87 -11.47
CA VAL A 270 -5.76 30.18 -11.68
C VAL A 270 -6.81 31.24 -12.00
N LYS A 271 -7.83 30.91 -12.82
CA LYS A 271 -8.94 31.83 -13.13
C LYS A 271 -9.85 32.08 -11.93
N ALA A 272 -10.01 31.09 -11.04
CA ALA A 272 -10.74 31.21 -9.78
C ALA A 272 -9.97 32.03 -8.73
N GLY A 273 -8.71 32.38 -8.99
CA GLY A 273 -7.91 33.27 -8.14
C GLY A 273 -7.01 32.53 -7.16
N TYR A 274 -6.89 31.20 -7.26
CA TYR A 274 -5.99 30.43 -6.43
C TYR A 274 -4.52 30.68 -6.80
N ALA A 275 -3.64 30.62 -5.80
CA ALA A 275 -2.21 30.83 -5.97
C ALA A 275 -1.40 29.79 -5.20
N ASN A 276 -0.18 29.49 -5.69
CA ASN A 276 0.76 28.61 -5.00
C ASN A 276 1.26 29.16 -3.64
N THR A 277 0.96 30.42 -3.34
CA THR A 277 1.28 31.06 -2.05
C THR A 277 0.14 31.00 -1.03
N ASP A 278 -1.02 30.45 -1.41
CA ASP A 278 -2.15 30.32 -0.50
C ASP A 278 -1.84 29.34 0.63
N ASP A 279 -2.33 29.63 1.83
CA ASP A 279 -2.24 28.77 3.01
C ASP A 279 -3.65 28.40 3.47
N TYR A 280 -4.03 27.14 3.29
CA TYR A 280 -5.35 26.61 3.63
C TYR A 280 -5.39 25.94 5.01
N ARG A 281 -4.28 25.99 5.77
CA ARG A 281 -4.24 25.44 7.13
C ARG A 281 -5.08 26.33 8.05
N LYS A 282 -6.11 25.74 8.66
CA LYS A 282 -6.99 26.46 9.60
C LYS A 282 -6.26 26.77 10.90
N SER A 283 -6.30 28.02 11.36
CA SER A 283 -6.15 28.30 12.79
C SER A 283 -7.44 27.95 13.54
N ALA A 284 -7.40 28.00 14.88
CA ALA A 284 -8.61 27.79 15.69
C ALA A 284 -9.69 28.86 15.43
N ALA A 285 -9.28 30.09 15.15
CA ALA A 285 -10.21 31.15 14.76
C ALA A 285 -10.82 30.86 13.39
N ASP A 286 -10.00 30.54 12.38
CA ASP A 286 -10.47 30.26 11.01
C ASP A 286 -11.41 29.05 10.97
N TYR A 287 -11.17 28.03 11.81
CA TYR A 287 -12.08 26.90 11.92
C TYR A 287 -13.40 27.28 12.60
N PHE A 288 -13.36 28.09 13.65
CA PHE A 288 -14.58 28.59 14.28
C PHE A 288 -15.42 29.41 13.29
N ASP A 289 -14.79 30.32 12.55
CA ASP A 289 -15.47 31.12 11.52
C ASP A 289 -16.07 30.23 10.41
N HIS A 290 -15.35 29.17 10.01
CA HIS A 290 -15.87 28.16 9.09
C HIS A 290 -17.13 27.45 9.63
N VAL A 291 -17.17 27.10 10.92
CA VAL A 291 -18.37 26.53 11.56
C VAL A 291 -19.52 27.53 11.57
N VAL A 292 -19.27 28.80 11.86
CA VAL A 292 -20.27 29.88 11.81
C VAL A 292 -20.87 30.00 10.41
N GLU A 293 -20.03 29.97 9.37
CA GLU A 293 -20.48 30.03 7.98
C GLU A 293 -21.30 28.81 7.57
N MET A 294 -20.86 27.61 7.96
CA MET A 294 -21.60 26.36 7.75
C MET A 294 -22.99 26.45 8.41
N PHE A 295 -23.07 26.96 9.64
CA PHE A 295 -24.32 27.09 10.38
C PHE A 295 -25.25 28.13 9.76
N ALA A 296 -24.74 29.29 9.35
CA ALA A 296 -25.53 30.32 8.66
C ALA A 296 -26.23 29.77 7.41
N LYS A 297 -25.56 28.85 6.69
CA LYS A 297 -26.06 28.21 5.47
C LYS A 297 -26.76 26.87 5.71
N TRP A 298 -27.04 26.48 6.95
CA TRP A 298 -27.65 25.18 7.27
C TRP A 298 -28.93 24.90 6.47
N HIS A 299 -29.81 25.89 6.34
CA HIS A 299 -31.06 25.80 5.58
C HIS A 299 -30.90 25.58 4.06
N GLU A 300 -29.70 25.81 3.52
CA GLU A 300 -29.36 25.60 2.11
C GLU A 300 -28.75 24.21 1.87
N HIS A 301 -28.34 23.51 2.94
CA HIS A 301 -27.64 22.24 2.80
C HIS A 301 -28.55 21.20 2.11
N PRO A 302 -28.08 20.48 1.07
CA PRO A 302 -28.93 19.59 0.27
C PRO A 302 -29.72 18.55 1.08
N GLU A 303 -29.11 18.00 2.13
CA GLU A 303 -29.76 17.05 3.03
C GLU A 303 -30.87 17.67 3.90
N VAL A 304 -30.73 18.95 4.27
CA VAL A 304 -31.74 19.70 5.02
C VAL A 304 -32.90 20.09 4.11
N VAL A 305 -32.60 20.60 2.90
CA VAL A 305 -33.60 20.93 1.88
C VAL A 305 -34.41 19.69 1.47
N ALA A 306 -33.77 18.52 1.40
CA ALA A 306 -34.42 17.27 1.10
C ALA A 306 -35.18 16.65 2.28
N GLY A 307 -35.15 17.26 3.47
CA GLY A 307 -35.81 16.76 4.68
C GLY A 307 -35.20 15.48 5.25
N ARG A 308 -33.95 15.15 4.87
CA ARG A 308 -33.20 13.99 5.40
C ARG A 308 -32.47 14.33 6.70
N TRP A 309 -32.09 15.60 6.87
CA TRP A 309 -31.49 16.14 8.10
C TRP A 309 -32.47 17.06 8.84
N PRO A 310 -32.22 17.35 10.13
CA PRO A 310 -33.04 18.27 10.91
C PRO A 310 -33.15 19.64 10.25
N ALA A 311 -34.35 20.23 10.29
CA ALA A 311 -34.61 21.51 9.63
C ALA A 311 -33.86 22.67 10.29
N THR A 312 -33.46 22.48 11.55
CA THR A 312 -32.67 23.45 12.32
C THR A 312 -31.51 22.76 13.05
N LEU A 313 -30.46 23.52 13.34
CA LEU A 313 -29.33 23.06 14.16
C LEU A 313 -29.75 22.74 15.59
N GLU A 314 -30.69 23.50 16.16
CA GLU A 314 -31.25 23.23 17.48
C GLU A 314 -31.88 21.84 17.57
N GLU A 315 -32.68 21.46 16.57
CA GLU A 315 -33.21 20.10 16.44
C GLU A 315 -32.08 19.07 16.31
N ALA A 316 -31.03 19.37 15.54
CA ALA A 316 -29.87 18.49 15.39
C ALA A 316 -29.10 18.30 16.69
N PHE A 317 -29.07 19.30 17.57
CA PHE A 317 -28.43 19.24 18.88
C PHE A 317 -29.37 18.75 20.00
N GLY A 318 -30.66 18.55 19.70
CA GLY A 318 -31.66 18.14 20.69
C GLY A 318 -32.04 19.23 21.70
N ILE A 319 -31.99 20.50 21.31
CA ILE A 319 -32.38 21.66 22.14
C ILE A 319 -33.61 22.38 21.56
N GLU A 320 -34.26 23.23 22.37
CA GLU A 320 -35.42 24.01 21.92
C GLU A 320 -35.01 25.04 20.86
N LYS A 321 -35.80 25.13 19.77
CA LYS A 321 -35.60 26.10 18.70
C LYS A 321 -35.70 27.52 19.24
N LYS A 322 -34.67 28.32 19.03
CA LYS A 322 -34.58 29.69 19.52
C LYS A 322 -34.58 30.73 18.39
N TYR A 323 -34.10 30.35 17.21
CA TYR A 323 -33.85 31.28 16.11
C TYR A 323 -34.75 31.04 14.88
N ALA A 324 -34.88 32.07 14.06
CA ALA A 324 -35.51 31.98 12.74
C ALA A 324 -34.45 31.68 11.68
N TYR A 325 -34.83 30.93 10.64
CA TYR A 325 -33.97 30.60 9.50
C TYR A 325 -34.45 31.37 8.26
N PRO A 326 -33.56 31.88 7.38
CA PRO A 326 -32.09 31.81 7.45
C PRO A 326 -31.53 32.50 8.70
N LEU A 327 -30.50 31.91 9.29
CA LEU A 327 -29.88 32.47 10.50
C LEU A 327 -29.17 33.78 10.15
N SER A 328 -29.30 34.78 11.01
CA SER A 328 -28.38 35.92 10.96
C SER A 328 -26.97 35.46 11.34
N HIS A 329 -25.94 36.20 10.93
CA HIS A 329 -24.57 35.89 11.34
C HIS A 329 -24.42 35.85 12.87
N ALA A 330 -25.10 36.74 13.60
CA ALA A 330 -25.09 36.75 15.06
C ALA A 330 -25.69 35.46 15.65
N ASP A 331 -26.83 35.00 15.12
CA ASP A 331 -27.49 33.80 15.59
C ASP A 331 -26.70 32.52 15.26
N ALA A 332 -26.09 32.47 14.07
CA ALA A 332 -25.18 31.41 13.68
C ALA A 332 -23.94 31.34 14.60
N THR A 333 -23.38 32.50 14.98
CA THR A 333 -22.28 32.59 15.95
C THR A 333 -22.67 32.08 17.32
N GLU A 334 -23.87 32.40 17.82
CA GLU A 334 -24.36 31.89 19.10
C GLU A 334 -24.54 30.36 19.08
N LEU A 335 -25.08 29.80 17.98
CA LEU A 335 -25.19 28.35 17.82
C LEU A 335 -23.82 27.67 17.67
N ALA A 336 -22.86 28.30 16.98
CA ALA A 336 -21.50 27.81 16.86
C ALA A 336 -20.77 27.80 18.22
N ASN A 337 -20.95 28.84 19.04
CA ASN A 337 -20.46 28.88 20.43
C ASN A 337 -21.04 27.72 21.23
N TYR A 338 -22.37 27.53 21.18
CA TYR A 338 -23.00 26.39 21.85
C TYR A 338 -22.44 25.05 21.35
N PHE A 339 -22.26 24.89 20.04
CA PHE A 339 -21.71 23.66 19.46
C PHE A 339 -20.31 23.35 19.98
N VAL A 340 -19.42 24.34 19.93
CA VAL A 340 -18.00 24.20 20.26
C VAL A 340 -17.74 24.11 21.77
N ASP A 341 -18.51 24.84 22.58
CA ASP A 341 -18.24 24.96 24.03
C ASP A 341 -19.13 24.04 24.88
N VAL A 342 -20.29 23.60 24.36
CA VAL A 342 -21.27 22.81 25.12
C VAL A 342 -21.58 21.48 24.45
N TYR A 343 -22.10 21.48 23.23
CA TYR A 343 -22.59 20.26 22.59
C TYR A 343 -21.47 19.25 22.35
N ALA A 344 -20.42 19.63 21.61
CA ALA A 344 -19.34 18.71 21.29
C ALA A 344 -18.57 18.25 22.54
N PRO A 345 -18.13 19.14 23.46
CA PRO A 345 -17.51 18.72 24.73
C PRO A 345 -18.42 17.83 25.59
N GLY A 346 -19.74 18.06 25.56
CA GLY A 346 -20.74 17.24 26.24
C GLY A 346 -20.85 15.81 25.70
N ARG A 347 -20.52 15.58 24.43
CA ARG A 347 -20.45 14.23 23.83
C ARG A 347 -19.12 13.53 24.12
N SER A 348 -18.03 14.28 24.24
CA SER A 348 -16.71 13.76 24.61
C SER A 348 -15.78 14.89 25.05
N GLY A 349 -15.11 14.73 26.20
CA GLY A 349 -14.11 15.70 26.67
C GLY A 349 -12.90 15.87 25.76
N ASN A 350 -12.72 14.97 24.76
CA ASN A 350 -11.67 15.10 23.75
C ASN A 350 -12.03 16.08 22.61
N ASN A 351 -13.29 16.52 22.53
CA ASN A 351 -13.78 17.47 21.52
C ASN A 351 -13.36 18.90 21.88
N ARG A 352 -12.04 19.17 21.81
CA ARG A 352 -11.43 20.48 22.10
C ARG A 352 -11.39 21.34 20.84
N LEU A 353 -12.57 21.71 20.33
CA LEU A 353 -12.70 22.39 19.04
C LEU A 353 -12.18 23.85 19.04
N ARG A 354 -12.09 24.50 20.22
CA ARG A 354 -11.39 25.79 20.40
C ARG A 354 -9.87 25.71 20.17
N GLU A 355 -9.33 24.51 20.04
CA GLU A 355 -7.91 24.26 19.78
C GLU A 355 -7.69 23.61 18.41
N PHE A 356 -8.74 23.52 17.58
CA PHE A 356 -8.65 22.89 16.27
C PHE A 356 -7.79 23.74 15.33
N ASN A 357 -6.63 23.23 14.95
CA ASN A 357 -5.73 23.92 14.04
C ASN A 357 -4.90 22.96 13.19
N GLY A 358 -4.33 23.50 12.11
CA GLY A 358 -3.37 22.82 11.22
C GLY A 358 -3.98 21.90 10.18
N PHE A 359 -5.31 21.82 10.08
CA PHE A 359 -6.02 21.02 9.06
C PHE A 359 -6.25 21.82 7.77
N VAL A 360 -6.26 21.12 6.64
CA VAL A 360 -6.54 21.67 5.31
C VAL A 360 -7.88 21.16 4.82
N LEU A 361 -8.94 21.90 5.15
CA LEU A 361 -10.34 21.50 4.90
C LEU A 361 -10.92 22.12 3.62
N THR A 362 -10.20 23.05 3.02
CA THR A 362 -10.61 23.83 1.85
C THR A 362 -9.45 23.98 0.88
N GLY A 363 -9.71 24.57 -0.28
CA GLY A 363 -8.71 24.76 -1.34
C GLY A 363 -8.63 23.57 -2.29
N PRO A 364 -8.05 23.80 -3.49
CA PRO A 364 -7.96 22.78 -4.52
C PRO A 364 -6.96 21.68 -4.15
N GLU A 365 -7.23 20.47 -4.64
CA GLU A 365 -6.40 19.28 -4.46
C GLU A 365 -6.04 18.73 -5.84
N TYR A 366 -4.81 18.25 -6.00
CA TYR A 366 -4.29 17.80 -7.28
C TYR A 366 -3.73 16.38 -7.22
N LEU A 367 -3.64 15.76 -8.39
CA LEU A 367 -2.83 14.58 -8.64
C LEU A 367 -1.76 14.98 -9.67
N SER A 368 -0.49 14.74 -9.34
CA SER A 368 0.64 15.10 -10.19
C SER A 368 1.49 13.87 -10.53
N VAL A 369 1.99 13.85 -11.77
CA VAL A 369 2.98 12.90 -12.29
C VAL A 369 4.32 13.61 -12.46
N PHE A 370 5.38 13.00 -11.97
CA PHE A 370 6.75 13.51 -12.06
C PHE A 370 7.67 12.50 -12.74
N ASP A 371 8.52 13.00 -13.63
CA ASP A 371 9.65 12.27 -14.21
C ASP A 371 10.60 11.85 -13.08
N GLY A 372 10.81 10.55 -12.88
CA GLY A 372 11.55 10.05 -11.72
C GLY A 372 13.02 10.47 -11.70
N ALA A 373 13.70 10.57 -12.85
CA ALA A 373 15.10 10.97 -12.89
C ALA A 373 15.31 12.44 -12.55
N SER A 374 14.46 13.32 -13.06
CA SER A 374 14.68 14.78 -12.99
C SER A 374 13.78 15.52 -12.02
N GLY A 375 12.72 14.87 -11.52
CA GLY A 375 11.65 15.50 -10.75
C GLY A 375 10.78 16.44 -11.56
N ARG A 376 10.96 16.51 -12.89
CA ARG A 376 10.18 17.41 -13.74
C ARG A 376 8.71 16.99 -13.70
N GLU A 377 7.85 17.96 -13.39
CA GLU A 377 6.39 17.80 -13.55
C GLU A 377 6.05 17.42 -15.00
N LEU A 378 5.32 16.31 -15.17
CA LEU A 378 4.83 15.83 -16.46
C LEU A 378 3.37 16.25 -16.67
N GLN A 379 2.52 16.07 -15.66
CA GLN A 379 1.13 16.55 -15.68
C GLN A 379 0.61 16.75 -14.25
N THR A 380 -0.24 17.75 -14.08
CA THR A 380 -1.08 17.94 -12.89
C THR A 380 -2.55 18.06 -13.31
N ILE A 381 -3.41 17.29 -12.65
CA ILE A 381 -4.88 17.35 -12.78
C ILE A 381 -5.52 17.53 -11.40
N HIS A 382 -6.83 17.82 -11.33
CA HIS A 382 -7.54 17.76 -10.05
C HIS A 382 -7.53 16.35 -9.47
N TYR A 383 -7.37 16.27 -8.15
CA TYR A 383 -7.46 15.02 -7.42
C TYR A 383 -8.90 14.50 -7.44
N LYS A 384 -9.07 13.21 -7.75
CA LYS A 384 -10.37 12.53 -7.71
C LYS A 384 -10.34 11.39 -6.68
N PRO A 385 -11.39 11.26 -5.83
CA PRO A 385 -12.49 12.20 -5.70
C PRO A 385 -12.10 13.50 -4.98
N GLY A 386 -12.80 14.56 -5.32
CA GLY A 386 -12.72 15.81 -4.56
C GLY A 386 -13.22 15.62 -3.12
N ARG A 387 -12.81 16.54 -2.24
CA ARG A 387 -13.13 16.53 -0.81
C ARG A 387 -14.64 16.58 -0.52
N GLY A 388 -15.38 17.37 -1.29
CA GLY A 388 -16.79 17.66 -1.01
C GLY A 388 -16.92 18.74 0.08
N ASP A 389 -16.84 18.34 1.34
CA ASP A 389 -16.97 19.20 2.52
C ASP A 389 -15.82 18.98 3.54
N ASP A 390 -15.96 19.50 4.76
CA ASP A 390 -14.95 19.34 5.83
C ASP A 390 -15.00 17.98 6.56
N GLY A 391 -15.80 17.04 6.07
CA GLY A 391 -16.03 15.74 6.69
C GLY A 391 -17.47 15.54 7.20
N LEU A 392 -18.34 16.55 7.14
CA LEU A 392 -19.74 16.46 7.58
C LEU A 392 -20.48 15.29 6.93
N LEU A 393 -20.45 15.16 5.60
CA LEU A 393 -21.02 14.05 4.84
C LEU A 393 -20.18 12.76 4.92
N TRP A 394 -18.90 12.86 5.28
CA TRP A 394 -18.04 11.69 5.52
C TRP A 394 -18.28 11.08 6.91
N GLY A 395 -19.06 11.74 7.78
CA GLY A 395 -19.42 11.24 9.11
C GLY A 395 -18.46 11.66 10.22
N ASP A 396 -17.65 12.69 9.99
CA ASP A 396 -16.64 13.19 10.94
C ASP A 396 -17.23 13.93 12.14
N TYR A 397 -18.47 14.39 12.01
CA TYR A 397 -19.24 15.05 13.08
C TYR A 397 -20.23 14.11 13.79
N ALA A 398 -20.48 12.93 13.20
CA ALA A 398 -21.60 12.08 13.56
C ALA A 398 -21.39 11.34 14.89
N MET A 399 -20.17 10.83 15.08
CA MET A 399 -19.80 10.01 16.24
C MET A 399 -19.51 10.87 17.47
N ALA A 400 -19.38 10.23 18.65
CA ALA A 400 -19.17 10.95 19.92
C ALA A 400 -17.91 11.83 19.91
N ARG A 401 -16.85 11.40 19.21
CA ARG A 401 -15.73 12.28 18.87
C ARG A 401 -16.05 13.01 17.57
N VAL A 402 -15.97 14.35 17.63
CA VAL A 402 -16.12 15.24 16.48
C VAL A 402 -14.73 15.53 15.93
N GLU A 403 -14.43 15.00 14.75
CA GLU A 403 -13.08 14.95 14.18
C GLU A 403 -13.09 15.43 12.70
N PRO A 404 -13.35 16.73 12.45
CA PRO A 404 -13.37 17.28 11.09
C PRO A 404 -12.05 16.99 10.36
N GLY A 405 -12.11 16.58 9.10
CA GLY A 405 -10.91 16.19 8.36
C GLY A 405 -10.37 14.79 8.69
N ASN A 406 -11.13 13.91 9.35
CA ASN A 406 -10.68 12.55 9.69
C ASN A 406 -10.96 11.57 8.56
N ARG A 407 -12.23 11.13 8.40
CA ARG A 407 -12.61 10.10 7.40
C ARG A 407 -12.41 10.59 5.98
N VAL A 408 -12.59 11.89 5.76
CA VAL A 408 -12.37 12.51 4.45
C VAL A 408 -10.90 12.45 4.04
N ASP A 409 -9.93 12.58 4.95
CA ASP A 409 -8.50 12.57 4.62
C ASP A 409 -7.83 11.22 4.89
N ARG A 410 -8.58 10.14 4.64
CA ARG A 410 -8.07 8.78 4.61
C ARG A 410 -7.73 8.38 3.18
N PHE A 411 -6.46 8.49 2.81
CA PHE A 411 -6.00 8.16 1.45
C PHE A 411 -5.26 6.82 1.41
N LEU A 412 -5.38 6.12 0.28
CA LEU A 412 -4.57 4.94 -0.04
C LEU A 412 -4.14 5.00 -1.50
N SER A 413 -3.06 4.30 -1.86
CA SER A 413 -2.67 4.11 -3.26
C SER A 413 -2.05 2.74 -3.52
N SER A 414 -2.16 2.24 -4.75
CA SER A 414 -1.44 1.05 -5.21
C SER A 414 -1.19 1.10 -6.73
N VAL A 415 -0.43 0.14 -7.24
CA VAL A 415 -0.25 -0.13 -8.67
C VAL A 415 -0.96 -1.43 -9.00
N ALA A 416 -1.59 -1.52 -10.17
CA ALA A 416 -2.26 -2.74 -10.61
C ALA A 416 -2.15 -2.98 -12.11
N TYR A 417 -1.97 -4.23 -12.52
CA TYR A 417 -2.00 -4.65 -13.91
C TYR A 417 -3.44 -4.95 -14.36
N LEU A 418 -4.28 -3.91 -14.41
CA LEU A 418 -5.71 -4.02 -14.73
C LEU A 418 -6.02 -4.47 -16.17
N ASP A 419 -5.05 -4.46 -17.08
CA ASP A 419 -5.19 -5.04 -18.43
C ASP A 419 -4.36 -6.33 -18.61
N GLY A 420 -3.79 -6.85 -17.51
CA GLY A 420 -2.91 -8.00 -17.47
C GLY A 420 -1.55 -7.77 -18.13
N ARG A 421 -1.17 -6.51 -18.43
CA ARG A 421 0.04 -6.19 -19.20
C ARG A 421 0.77 -4.94 -18.73
N ARG A 422 0.06 -3.84 -18.55
CA ARG A 422 0.60 -2.53 -18.20
C ARG A 422 0.06 -2.09 -16.84
N PRO A 423 0.88 -1.41 -16.03
CA PRO A 423 0.48 -0.90 -14.73
C PRO A 423 -0.46 0.31 -14.87
N SER A 424 -1.49 0.33 -14.04
CA SER A 424 -2.38 1.46 -13.78
C SER A 424 -2.13 1.95 -12.34
N ALA A 425 -2.28 3.26 -12.12
CA ALA A 425 -2.22 3.86 -10.79
C ALA A 425 -3.59 3.87 -10.13
N ILE A 426 -3.69 3.41 -8.89
CA ILE A 426 -4.93 3.38 -8.11
C ILE A 426 -4.82 4.38 -6.96
N PHE A 427 -5.80 5.26 -6.82
CA PHE A 427 -5.91 6.19 -5.69
C PHE A 427 -7.29 6.05 -5.03
N ALA A 428 -7.30 6.00 -3.71
CA ALA A 428 -8.53 5.85 -2.93
C ALA A 428 -8.69 6.95 -1.89
N ARG A 429 -9.95 7.28 -1.56
CA ARG A 429 -10.31 8.19 -0.46
C ARG A 429 -11.49 7.63 0.34
N GLY A 430 -11.29 7.50 1.64
CA GLY A 430 -12.26 7.01 2.62
C GLY A 430 -12.44 5.48 2.60
N TYR A 431 -12.61 4.90 3.79
CA TYR A 431 -12.87 3.47 3.98
C TYR A 431 -13.81 3.16 5.15
N TYR A 432 -13.93 4.06 6.13
CA TYR A 432 -14.82 3.87 7.28
C TYR A 432 -16.31 4.03 6.93
N THR A 433 -16.61 4.97 6.04
CA THR A 433 -17.97 5.35 5.62
C THR A 433 -17.99 5.36 4.09
N ARG A 434 -18.07 6.52 3.43
CA ARG A 434 -17.92 6.62 1.97
C ARG A 434 -16.55 6.08 1.56
N THR A 435 -16.56 5.23 0.55
CA THR A 435 -15.38 4.59 -0.03
C THR A 435 -15.33 4.90 -1.51
N THR A 436 -14.17 5.33 -1.97
CA THR A 436 -13.96 5.71 -3.36
C THR A 436 -12.60 5.25 -3.85
N LEU A 437 -12.54 4.86 -5.12
CA LEU A 437 -11.32 4.45 -5.80
C LEU A 437 -11.35 4.96 -7.23
N VAL A 438 -10.20 5.41 -7.74
CA VAL A 438 -10.04 5.79 -9.14
C VAL A 438 -8.79 5.11 -9.70
N ALA A 439 -8.93 4.54 -10.89
CA ALA A 439 -7.82 3.99 -11.65
C ALA A 439 -7.42 4.94 -12.78
N TYR A 440 -6.12 5.15 -12.95
CA TYR A 440 -5.55 5.95 -14.03
C TYR A 440 -4.53 5.15 -14.84
N ASP A 441 -4.62 5.27 -16.15
CA ASP A 441 -3.56 4.87 -17.09
C ASP A 441 -2.73 6.11 -17.43
N TRP A 442 -1.40 5.95 -17.51
CA TRP A 442 -0.48 6.98 -17.98
C TRP A 442 0.17 6.53 -19.30
N ASP A 443 0.09 7.38 -20.32
CA ASP A 443 0.62 7.09 -21.66
C ASP A 443 1.93 7.86 -21.99
N GLY A 444 2.58 8.41 -20.97
CA GLY A 444 3.75 9.28 -21.10
C GLY A 444 3.41 10.75 -21.35
N LYS A 445 2.12 11.08 -21.52
CA LYS A 445 1.66 12.45 -21.84
C LYS A 445 0.44 12.87 -21.06
N ARG A 446 -0.51 11.96 -20.82
CA ARG A 446 -1.79 12.23 -20.17
C ARG A 446 -2.23 11.08 -19.29
N LEU A 447 -2.66 11.43 -18.08
CA LEU A 447 -3.49 10.60 -17.23
C LEU A 447 -4.86 10.45 -17.88
N LYS A 448 -5.27 9.20 -18.05
CA LYS A 448 -6.60 8.83 -18.49
C LYS A 448 -7.26 8.05 -17.38
N GLU A 449 -8.40 8.54 -16.90
CA GLU A 449 -9.26 7.78 -16.00
C GLU A 449 -9.71 6.49 -16.72
N ARG A 450 -9.45 5.35 -16.09
CA ARG A 450 -9.89 4.03 -16.55
C ARG A 450 -11.29 3.73 -16.02
N TRP A 451 -11.48 3.84 -14.72
CA TRP A 451 -12.76 3.70 -14.03
C TRP A 451 -12.75 4.49 -12.71
N TYR A 452 -13.94 4.69 -12.14
CA TYR A 452 -14.14 5.36 -10.86
C TYR A 452 -15.27 4.68 -10.07
N VAL A 453 -14.93 4.26 -8.85
CA VAL A 453 -15.82 3.63 -7.88
C VAL A 453 -16.18 4.63 -6.79
N ASP A 454 -17.46 4.67 -6.43
CA ASP A 454 -17.97 5.51 -5.34
C ASP A 454 -19.17 4.85 -4.66
N SER A 455 -19.00 4.44 -3.41
CA SER A 455 -20.08 3.89 -2.59
C SER A 455 -21.23 4.87 -2.35
N GLY A 456 -21.03 6.16 -2.61
CA GLY A 456 -21.87 7.23 -2.10
C GLY A 456 -21.67 7.41 -0.60
N HIS A 457 -22.24 8.48 -0.08
CA HIS A 457 -22.16 8.80 1.34
C HIS A 457 -22.97 7.80 2.18
N ALA A 458 -22.48 7.47 3.38
CA ALA A 458 -23.27 6.73 4.35
C ALA A 458 -24.47 7.60 4.79
N PRO A 459 -25.72 7.15 4.64
CA PRO A 459 -26.89 7.92 5.06
C PRO A 459 -26.86 8.21 6.57
N MET A 460 -27.14 9.45 6.93
CA MET A 460 -27.25 9.90 8.32
C MET A 460 -28.53 10.71 8.47
N ALA A 461 -29.37 10.36 9.46
CA ALA A 461 -30.55 11.18 9.77
C ALA A 461 -30.19 12.47 10.54
N ASN A 462 -29.02 12.49 11.19
CA ASN A 462 -28.47 13.66 11.88
C ASN A 462 -26.94 13.60 11.83
N PRO A 463 -26.26 14.53 11.14
CA PRO A 463 -24.81 14.49 10.97
C PRO A 463 -24.03 14.83 12.25
N PHE A 464 -24.70 15.29 13.31
CA PHE A 464 -24.10 15.56 14.62
C PHE A 464 -24.40 14.47 15.65
N ASN A 465 -25.17 13.44 15.31
CA ASN A 465 -25.48 12.33 16.20
C ASN A 465 -26.02 11.11 15.44
N ALA A 466 -25.12 10.40 14.75
CA ALA A 466 -25.45 9.18 14.02
C ALA A 466 -24.31 8.15 14.13
N GLY A 467 -24.63 6.89 13.83
CA GLY A 467 -23.65 5.81 13.62
C GLY A 467 -23.54 5.49 12.13
N PRO A 468 -22.62 6.13 11.37
CA PRO A 468 -22.51 5.94 9.92
C PRO A 468 -21.69 4.70 9.54
N HIS A 469 -21.24 3.90 10.51
CA HIS A 469 -20.50 2.66 10.27
C HIS A 469 -21.46 1.48 10.09
N GLY A 470 -21.09 0.54 9.23
CA GLY A 470 -21.85 -0.69 9.01
C GLY A 470 -23.13 -0.53 8.18
N VAL A 471 -23.36 0.65 7.60
CA VAL A 471 -24.54 0.96 6.76
C VAL A 471 -24.14 1.10 5.30
N ASP A 472 -25.06 0.73 4.40
CA ASP A 472 -24.91 0.87 2.96
C ASP A 472 -24.78 2.33 2.54
N GLY A 473 -23.91 2.61 1.56
CA GLY A 473 -23.78 3.94 0.96
C GLY A 473 -24.94 4.29 0.03
N THR A 474 -25.04 5.55 -0.36
CA THR A 474 -26.14 6.04 -1.21
C THR A 474 -26.07 5.61 -2.67
N ASN A 475 -24.95 5.06 -3.16
CA ASN A 475 -24.85 4.52 -4.51
C ASN A 475 -25.10 3.00 -4.48
N PRO A 476 -26.25 2.48 -4.95
CA PRO A 476 -26.60 1.06 -4.83
C PRO A 476 -25.59 0.09 -5.46
N GLU A 477 -24.87 0.52 -6.49
CA GLU A 477 -23.88 -0.29 -7.20
C GLU A 477 -22.67 -0.64 -6.32
N TYR A 478 -22.22 0.32 -5.50
CA TYR A 478 -21.01 0.19 -4.66
C TYR A 478 -21.32 0.34 -3.16
N ALA A 479 -22.60 0.33 -2.79
CA ALA A 479 -23.07 0.69 -1.45
C ALA A 479 -22.43 -0.15 -0.34
N GLN A 480 -22.11 -1.41 -0.64
CA GLN A 480 -21.58 -2.39 0.31
C GLN A 480 -20.06 -2.27 0.54
N LEU A 481 -19.36 -1.37 -0.14
CA LEU A 481 -17.93 -1.10 0.10
C LEU A 481 -17.68 -0.29 1.38
N THR A 482 -18.70 0.44 1.82
CA THR A 482 -18.68 1.20 3.08
C THR A 482 -18.21 0.33 4.25
N THR A 483 -17.34 0.88 5.10
CA THR A 483 -16.80 0.20 6.29
C THR A 483 -15.87 -1.00 6.00
N GLN A 484 -15.60 -1.37 4.75
CA GLN A 484 -14.79 -2.56 4.44
C GLN A 484 -13.29 -2.28 4.28
N GLY A 485 -12.91 -1.05 3.88
CA GLY A 485 -11.52 -0.72 3.60
C GLY A 485 -10.64 -0.68 4.85
N PHE A 486 -9.35 -0.94 4.67
CA PHE A 486 -8.36 -1.04 5.74
C PHE A 486 -7.39 0.15 5.69
N HIS A 487 -6.46 0.23 6.62
CA HIS A 487 -5.32 1.15 6.53
C HIS A 487 -4.24 0.73 5.51
N SER A 488 -4.64 -0.02 4.48
CA SER A 488 -3.83 -0.49 3.36
C SER A 488 -4.79 -1.00 2.27
N MET A 489 -4.27 -1.31 1.10
CA MET A 489 -4.93 -2.14 0.09
C MET A 489 -3.89 -3.08 -0.53
N SER A 490 -4.32 -4.17 -1.12
CA SER A 490 -3.44 -5.11 -1.84
C SER A 490 -3.98 -5.35 -3.25
N VAL A 491 -3.14 -5.90 -4.11
CA VAL A 491 -3.44 -6.11 -5.53
C VAL A 491 -2.92 -7.47 -5.95
N ALA A 492 -3.77 -8.30 -6.53
CA ALA A 492 -3.44 -9.66 -6.98
C ALA A 492 -4.42 -10.14 -8.05
N ASP A 493 -3.99 -11.08 -8.89
CA ASP A 493 -4.85 -11.86 -9.79
C ASP A 493 -5.55 -12.93 -8.94
N VAL A 494 -6.71 -12.61 -8.38
CA VAL A 494 -7.40 -13.50 -7.43
C VAL A 494 -8.32 -14.48 -8.14
N ASP A 495 -8.79 -14.16 -9.36
CA ASP A 495 -9.72 -15.00 -10.10
C ASP A 495 -9.07 -15.82 -11.26
N GLY A 496 -7.81 -15.55 -11.55
CA GLY A 496 -6.98 -16.29 -12.50
C GLY A 496 -7.19 -15.88 -13.96
N ASP A 497 -7.77 -14.72 -14.23
CA ASP A 497 -8.00 -14.22 -15.60
C ASP A 497 -6.75 -13.58 -16.23
N GLY A 498 -5.69 -13.38 -15.44
CA GLY A 498 -4.41 -12.78 -15.84
C GLY A 498 -4.32 -11.28 -15.63
N LYS A 499 -5.34 -10.64 -15.05
CA LYS A 499 -5.35 -9.25 -14.61
C LYS A 499 -5.33 -9.21 -13.09
N GLN A 500 -5.24 -8.02 -12.50
CA GLN A 500 -5.17 -7.89 -11.05
C GLN A 500 -6.36 -7.11 -10.51
N GLU A 501 -6.93 -7.65 -9.46
CA GLU A 501 -8.05 -7.11 -8.71
C GLU A 501 -7.54 -6.27 -7.53
N ILE A 502 -8.41 -5.42 -6.99
CA ILE A 502 -8.08 -4.53 -5.87
C ILE A 502 -8.70 -5.08 -4.58
N ILE A 503 -7.87 -5.67 -3.72
CA ILE A 503 -8.26 -6.13 -2.39
C ILE A 503 -8.27 -4.93 -1.45
N TYR A 504 -9.47 -4.38 -1.24
CA TYR A 504 -9.72 -3.21 -0.40
C TYR A 504 -10.18 -3.63 1.00
N GLY A 505 -9.31 -4.31 1.73
CA GLY A 505 -9.58 -4.77 3.08
C GLY A 505 -10.51 -5.98 3.11
N ALA A 506 -11.79 -5.75 3.43
CA ALA A 506 -12.81 -6.79 3.49
C ALA A 506 -13.72 -6.87 2.23
N ALA A 507 -13.42 -6.10 1.20
CA ALA A 507 -14.04 -6.18 -0.12
C ALA A 507 -12.97 -6.26 -1.21
N THR A 508 -13.34 -6.80 -2.36
CA THR A 508 -12.47 -6.89 -3.54
C THR A 508 -13.20 -6.32 -4.75
N LEU A 509 -12.53 -5.42 -5.47
CA LEU A 509 -12.99 -4.90 -6.75
C LEU A 509 -12.30 -5.65 -7.88
N ASP A 510 -13.04 -5.89 -8.95
CA ASP A 510 -12.56 -6.49 -10.18
C ASP A 510 -11.64 -5.52 -10.97
N ASP A 511 -10.92 -6.03 -11.97
CA ASP A 511 -9.95 -5.27 -12.78
C ASP A 511 -10.58 -4.05 -13.51
N ASP A 512 -11.87 -4.15 -13.78
CA ASP A 512 -12.67 -3.15 -14.50
C ASP A 512 -13.39 -2.15 -13.56
N GLY A 513 -13.26 -2.33 -12.25
CA GLY A 513 -13.85 -1.49 -11.21
C GLY A 513 -15.18 -2.00 -10.65
N ASP A 514 -15.73 -3.09 -11.18
CA ASP A 514 -16.93 -3.72 -10.61
C ASP A 514 -16.63 -4.32 -9.22
N VAL A 515 -17.67 -4.50 -8.40
CA VAL A 515 -17.51 -5.19 -7.11
C VAL A 515 -17.48 -6.69 -7.34
N LEU A 516 -16.30 -7.31 -7.24
CA LEU A 516 -16.17 -8.77 -7.27
C LEU A 516 -16.90 -9.38 -6.07
N TYR A 517 -16.62 -8.87 -4.86
CA TYR A 517 -17.43 -9.13 -3.67
C TYR A 517 -17.19 -8.12 -2.54
N SER A 518 -18.13 -8.08 -1.59
CA SER A 518 -17.95 -7.47 -0.27
C SER A 518 -18.25 -8.54 0.79
N SER A 519 -17.37 -8.71 1.78
CA SER A 519 -17.46 -9.84 2.72
C SER A 519 -18.41 -9.55 3.89
N PHE A 520 -19.32 -10.49 4.15
CA PHE A 520 -20.25 -10.48 5.28
C PHE A 520 -20.19 -11.81 6.02
N ALA A 521 -20.56 -11.79 7.30
CA ALA A 521 -20.78 -13.00 8.09
C ALA A 521 -21.84 -12.77 9.16
N GLU A 522 -22.35 -13.88 9.70
CA GLU A 522 -23.31 -13.84 10.79
C GLU A 522 -22.66 -13.27 12.07
N GLY A 523 -23.33 -12.30 12.70
CA GLY A 523 -22.88 -11.71 13.95
C GLY A 523 -22.93 -12.72 15.10
N PRO A 524 -21.89 -12.80 15.95
CA PRO A 524 -21.78 -13.82 16.97
C PRO A 524 -22.78 -13.62 18.11
N PRO A 525 -23.17 -14.68 18.85
CA PRO A 525 -24.18 -14.59 19.91
C PRO A 525 -23.90 -13.57 21.01
N ASN A 526 -22.62 -13.28 21.28
CA ASN A 526 -22.14 -12.31 22.28
C ASN A 526 -21.74 -10.94 21.67
N GLY A 527 -21.91 -10.76 20.36
CA GLY A 527 -21.71 -9.50 19.65
C GLY A 527 -22.88 -8.53 19.84
N ASN A 528 -22.79 -7.37 19.18
CA ASN A 528 -23.83 -6.34 19.18
C ASN A 528 -25.00 -6.66 18.24
N PHE A 529 -24.78 -7.54 17.24
CA PHE A 529 -25.75 -7.88 16.19
C PHE A 529 -25.90 -9.40 16.02
N PRO A 530 -26.30 -10.15 17.07
CA PRO A 530 -26.34 -11.60 17.04
C PRO A 530 -27.29 -12.12 15.95
N GLY A 531 -26.82 -13.07 15.13
CA GLY A 531 -27.61 -13.71 14.07
C GLY A 531 -27.88 -12.83 12.84
N GLN A 532 -27.36 -11.60 12.80
CA GLN A 532 -27.52 -10.70 11.65
C GLN A 532 -26.34 -10.85 10.69
N SER A 533 -26.60 -10.79 9.39
CA SER A 533 -25.53 -10.68 8.39
C SER A 533 -24.90 -9.29 8.47
N ILE A 534 -23.69 -9.21 8.98
CA ILE A 534 -22.93 -7.96 9.16
C ILE A 534 -21.63 -8.00 8.35
N ARG A 535 -21.15 -6.83 7.96
CA ARG A 535 -19.85 -6.68 7.28
C ARG A 535 -18.75 -7.26 8.15
N LEU A 536 -17.72 -7.84 7.53
CA LEU A 536 -16.49 -8.14 8.24
C LEU A 536 -15.85 -6.87 8.82
N GLY A 537 -15.87 -5.79 8.05
CA GLY A 537 -15.54 -4.45 8.52
C GLY A 537 -14.04 -4.14 8.51
N HIS A 538 -13.72 -2.88 8.81
CA HIS A 538 -12.39 -2.29 8.82
C HIS A 538 -11.36 -3.05 9.68
N GLY A 539 -10.09 -2.93 9.30
CA GLY A 539 -8.96 -3.51 10.00
C GLY A 539 -7.61 -2.83 9.72
N ASP A 540 -6.63 -3.25 10.52
CA ASP A 540 -5.30 -2.64 10.59
C ASP A 540 -4.20 -3.41 9.85
N ALA A 541 -4.46 -4.67 9.49
CA ALA A 541 -3.50 -5.51 8.78
C ALA A 541 -4.17 -6.50 7.82
N MET A 542 -3.60 -6.64 6.62
CA MET A 542 -4.03 -7.60 5.60
C MET A 542 -2.81 -8.23 4.91
N HIS A 543 -2.94 -9.49 4.53
CA HIS A 543 -1.90 -10.23 3.79
C HIS A 543 -2.61 -11.02 2.69
N VAL A 544 -2.11 -10.92 1.46
CA VAL A 544 -2.69 -11.58 0.28
C VAL A 544 -1.60 -12.39 -0.39
N GLY A 545 -1.83 -13.68 -0.59
CA GLY A 545 -0.86 -14.60 -1.17
C GLY A 545 -1.35 -16.04 -1.15
N ASP A 546 -0.57 -16.94 -1.73
CA ASP A 546 -0.80 -18.39 -1.66
C ASP A 546 -0.28 -18.88 -0.30
N PHE A 547 -1.20 -19.13 0.64
CA PHE A 547 -0.88 -19.52 2.01
C PHE A 547 -1.17 -21.00 2.26
N ASP A 548 -2.23 -21.54 1.67
CA ASP A 548 -2.51 -22.97 1.62
C ASP A 548 -2.19 -23.53 0.23
N PRO A 549 -0.97 -24.05 -0.01
CA PRO A 549 -0.55 -24.52 -1.33
C PRO A 549 -1.27 -25.78 -1.83
N ASP A 550 -2.13 -26.36 -0.98
CA ASP A 550 -2.99 -27.51 -1.31
C ASP A 550 -4.44 -27.06 -1.62
N ARG A 551 -4.75 -25.76 -1.47
CA ARG A 551 -5.96 -25.10 -1.94
C ARG A 551 -5.66 -24.32 -3.23
N PRO A 552 -6.43 -24.49 -4.31
CA PRO A 552 -6.26 -23.66 -5.50
C PRO A 552 -6.67 -22.20 -5.27
N GLY A 553 -5.85 -21.27 -5.74
CA GLY A 553 -6.11 -19.83 -5.65
C GLY A 553 -5.23 -19.16 -4.60
N LEU A 554 -5.55 -17.90 -4.29
CA LEU A 554 -4.90 -17.13 -3.23
C LEU A 554 -5.82 -17.04 -2.01
N GLU A 555 -5.23 -16.72 -0.87
CA GLU A 555 -5.94 -16.40 0.37
C GLU A 555 -5.69 -14.96 0.83
N ILE A 556 -6.62 -14.46 1.65
CA ILE A 556 -6.53 -13.17 2.31
C ILE A 556 -6.62 -13.38 3.83
N TRP A 557 -5.55 -13.09 4.55
CA TRP A 557 -5.56 -13.03 6.02
C TRP A 557 -5.75 -11.60 6.51
N THR A 558 -6.82 -11.37 7.27
CA THR A 558 -7.15 -10.05 7.83
C THR A 558 -7.38 -10.08 9.33
N VAL A 559 -7.16 -8.94 9.97
CA VAL A 559 -7.62 -8.65 11.34
C VAL A 559 -8.58 -7.46 11.35
N HIS A 560 -9.47 -7.36 12.35
CA HIS A 560 -10.58 -6.41 12.34
C HIS A 560 -10.69 -5.58 13.64
N GLU A 561 -10.98 -4.28 13.50
CA GLU A 561 -11.05 -3.31 14.61
C GLU A 561 -12.44 -3.30 15.30
N GLY A 562 -13.49 -3.74 14.60
CA GLY A 562 -14.88 -3.53 15.00
C GLY A 562 -15.31 -4.18 16.33
N GLY A 563 -14.48 -5.01 16.94
CA GLY A 563 -14.72 -5.64 18.24
C GLY A 563 -16.07 -6.35 18.30
N ARG A 564 -16.93 -5.96 19.24
CA ARG A 564 -18.29 -6.54 19.38
C ARG A 564 -19.21 -6.28 18.19
N SER A 565 -18.87 -5.34 17.32
CA SER A 565 -19.61 -5.03 16.10
C SER A 565 -19.08 -5.75 14.86
N ALA A 566 -17.99 -6.51 14.96
CA ALA A 566 -17.45 -7.32 13.88
C ALA A 566 -17.78 -8.81 14.09
N PRO A 567 -18.00 -9.59 13.01
CA PRO A 567 -18.24 -11.02 13.13
C PRO A 567 -16.97 -11.80 13.51
N TYR A 568 -15.80 -11.27 13.14
CA TYR A 568 -14.50 -11.85 13.40
C TYR A 568 -13.54 -10.78 13.93
N GLY A 569 -12.59 -11.18 14.78
CA GLY A 569 -11.37 -10.41 15.06
C GLY A 569 -10.27 -10.70 14.06
N TRP A 570 -10.24 -11.90 13.48
CA TRP A 570 -9.37 -12.29 12.38
C TRP A 570 -10.05 -13.30 11.46
N ALA A 571 -9.68 -13.33 10.19
CA ALA A 571 -10.19 -14.28 9.21
C ALA A 571 -9.16 -14.60 8.12
N LEU A 572 -9.09 -15.87 7.73
CA LEU A 572 -8.54 -16.30 6.45
C LEU A 572 -9.71 -16.48 5.48
N ARG A 573 -9.62 -15.85 4.30
CA ARG A 573 -10.63 -15.92 3.25
C ARG A 573 -10.04 -16.41 1.95
N ASP A 574 -10.85 -17.09 1.16
CA ASP A 574 -10.59 -17.30 -0.26
C ASP A 574 -10.55 -15.93 -0.97
N ALA A 575 -9.48 -15.66 -1.72
CA ALA A 575 -9.27 -14.34 -2.32
C ALA A 575 -10.24 -14.03 -3.46
N ALA A 576 -10.68 -15.05 -4.23
CA ALA A 576 -11.56 -14.89 -5.38
C ALA A 576 -13.04 -14.66 -4.98
N THR A 577 -13.46 -15.26 -3.86
CA THR A 577 -14.88 -15.33 -3.46
C THR A 577 -15.20 -14.59 -2.17
N GLY A 578 -14.19 -14.25 -1.37
CA GLY A 578 -14.38 -13.66 -0.04
C GLY A 578 -14.92 -14.64 1.01
N GLN A 579 -15.11 -15.91 0.65
CA GLN A 579 -15.59 -16.91 1.58
C GLN A 579 -14.58 -17.12 2.71
N VAL A 580 -15.03 -16.98 3.95
CA VAL A 580 -14.21 -17.29 5.12
C VAL A 580 -13.91 -18.80 5.15
N VAL A 581 -12.62 -19.13 5.10
CA VAL A 581 -12.11 -20.50 5.24
C VAL A 581 -12.07 -20.86 6.73
N HIS A 582 -11.44 -20.00 7.54
CA HIS A 582 -11.50 -20.05 8.99
C HIS A 582 -11.37 -18.65 9.59
N GLY A 583 -11.93 -18.45 10.78
CA GLY A 583 -12.04 -17.15 11.43
C GLY A 583 -12.30 -17.29 12.91
N GLY A 584 -11.96 -16.26 13.69
CA GLY A 584 -12.18 -16.25 15.14
C GLY A 584 -12.73 -14.91 15.60
N TYR A 585 -13.80 -14.95 16.40
CA TYR A 585 -14.34 -13.75 17.05
C TYR A 585 -13.50 -13.36 18.27
N SER A 586 -13.11 -12.08 18.36
CA SER A 586 -12.35 -11.51 19.47
C SER A 586 -13.19 -10.70 20.45
N GLY A 587 -14.27 -10.07 19.99
CA GLY A 587 -15.08 -9.11 20.76
C GLY A 587 -14.37 -7.79 21.11
N VAL A 588 -13.12 -7.63 20.70
CA VAL A 588 -12.29 -6.43 20.90
C VAL A 588 -11.48 -6.15 19.62
N ASP A 589 -10.93 -4.95 19.53
CA ASP A 589 -10.02 -4.58 18.44
C ASP A 589 -8.84 -5.55 18.35
N THR A 590 -8.69 -6.17 17.17
CA THR A 590 -7.54 -6.99 16.81
C THR A 590 -6.63 -6.18 15.89
N GLY A 591 -5.77 -5.35 16.48
CA GLY A 591 -5.03 -4.32 15.73
C GLY A 591 -3.80 -4.78 14.94
N ARG A 592 -3.41 -6.08 14.97
CA ARG A 592 -2.33 -6.63 14.13
C ARG A 592 -2.55 -8.08 13.77
N GLY A 593 -2.09 -8.45 12.59
CA GLY A 593 -1.89 -9.83 12.15
C GLY A 593 -0.59 -9.97 11.37
N MET A 594 -0.16 -11.20 11.15
CA MET A 594 1.00 -11.53 10.31
C MET A 594 0.84 -12.93 9.73
N VAL A 595 1.50 -13.16 8.60
CA VAL A 595 1.53 -14.43 7.87
C VAL A 595 2.98 -14.77 7.51
N GLY A 596 3.40 -16.00 7.77
CA GLY A 596 4.73 -16.49 7.41
C GLY A 596 4.91 -17.98 7.73
N ASP A 597 5.60 -18.70 6.84
CA ASP A 597 6.09 -20.06 7.11
C ASP A 597 7.22 -19.94 8.12
N ILE A 598 6.91 -20.22 9.38
CA ILE A 598 7.85 -20.13 10.50
C ILE A 598 8.19 -21.52 11.06
N ASP A 599 7.45 -22.54 10.66
CA ASP A 599 7.63 -23.92 11.08
C ASP A 599 7.61 -24.88 9.88
N PRO A 600 8.78 -25.28 9.36
CA PRO A 600 8.90 -26.24 8.24
C PRO A 600 8.26 -27.62 8.46
N ALA A 601 7.81 -27.95 9.68
CA ALA A 601 7.12 -29.21 9.96
C ALA A 601 5.59 -29.10 9.76
N VAL A 602 5.08 -27.89 9.53
CA VAL A 602 3.68 -27.61 9.23
C VAL A 602 3.57 -27.26 7.75
N ARG A 603 2.60 -27.86 7.06
CA ARG A 603 2.36 -27.62 5.64
C ARG A 603 1.63 -26.28 5.45
N GLY A 604 2.17 -25.41 4.61
CA GLY A 604 1.59 -24.11 4.30
C GLY A 604 2.24 -22.97 5.09
N VAL A 605 1.67 -21.77 4.95
CA VAL A 605 2.14 -20.55 5.63
C VAL A 605 1.27 -20.28 6.87
N GLU A 606 1.86 -20.20 8.06
CA GLU A 606 1.10 -19.91 9.28
C GLU A 606 0.58 -18.47 9.33
N SER A 607 -0.48 -18.26 10.12
CA SER A 607 -1.05 -16.94 10.39
C SER A 607 -1.30 -16.71 11.88
N TRP A 608 -1.15 -15.46 12.34
CA TRP A 608 -1.38 -15.08 13.73
C TRP A 608 -1.83 -13.63 13.89
N SER A 609 -2.30 -13.29 15.10
CA SER A 609 -2.79 -11.96 15.49
C SER A 609 -2.28 -11.53 16.87
N SER A 610 -2.16 -10.21 17.12
CA SER A 610 -1.47 -9.66 18.31
C SER A 610 -2.29 -9.62 19.61
N MET A 611 -3.35 -10.42 19.73
CA MET A 611 -4.27 -10.39 20.87
C MET A 611 -3.58 -10.72 22.22
N PRO A 612 -3.58 -9.83 23.23
CA PRO A 612 -3.13 -10.12 24.61
C PRO A 612 -4.23 -10.75 25.49
N PRO A 613 -3.91 -11.26 26.70
CA PRO A 613 -4.51 -12.47 27.26
C PRO A 613 -5.67 -12.20 28.21
N ASP A 614 -6.91 -12.27 27.74
CA ASP A 614 -7.88 -13.03 28.50
C ASP A 614 -8.07 -14.40 27.82
N GLN A 615 -8.21 -15.44 28.61
CA GLN A 615 -8.15 -16.83 28.13
C GLN A 615 -9.39 -17.22 27.31
N ALA A 616 -10.35 -16.30 27.12
CA ALA A 616 -11.64 -16.55 26.52
C ALA A 616 -11.58 -16.65 24.98
N VAL A 617 -10.61 -15.99 24.34
CA VAL A 617 -10.44 -16.03 22.88
C VAL A 617 -9.29 -16.98 22.53
N GLN A 618 -9.56 -17.90 21.59
CA GLN A 618 -8.53 -18.69 20.92
C GLN A 618 -7.86 -17.76 19.90
N ALA A 619 -6.92 -16.94 20.37
CA ALA A 619 -6.02 -16.15 19.52
C ALA A 619 -4.59 -16.70 19.66
N GLY A 620 -3.78 -16.52 18.63
CA GLY A 620 -2.45 -17.11 18.55
C GLY A 620 -2.11 -17.55 17.12
N LEU A 621 -1.40 -18.66 17.02
CA LEU A 621 -0.85 -19.21 15.80
C LEU A 621 -1.78 -20.27 15.18
N TRP A 622 -1.95 -20.18 13.87
CA TRP A 622 -2.82 -21.04 13.06
C TRP A 622 -2.07 -21.55 11.84
N SER A 623 -2.27 -22.80 11.47
CA SER A 623 -1.86 -23.30 10.15
C SER A 623 -2.73 -22.66 9.06
N ALA A 624 -2.27 -22.68 7.81
CA ALA A 624 -3.06 -22.25 6.65
C ALA A 624 -4.42 -22.96 6.52
N ARG A 625 -4.55 -24.19 7.06
CA ARG A 625 -5.80 -24.98 7.03
C ARG A 625 -6.73 -24.74 8.22
N GLY A 626 -6.40 -23.80 9.11
CA GLY A 626 -7.22 -23.47 10.27
C GLY A 626 -7.02 -24.35 11.51
N ASP A 627 -6.00 -25.21 11.53
CA ASP A 627 -5.58 -25.89 12.77
C ASP A 627 -4.92 -24.90 13.74
N TYR A 628 -5.36 -24.91 15.00
CA TYR A 628 -4.75 -24.07 16.03
C TYR A 628 -3.45 -24.68 16.54
N LEU A 629 -2.35 -23.95 16.39
CA LEU A 629 -1.00 -24.42 16.72
C LEU A 629 -0.55 -23.96 18.11
N GLY A 630 -1.23 -22.97 18.70
CA GLY A 630 -1.00 -22.53 20.07
C GLY A 630 -1.01 -21.01 20.22
N ARG A 631 -0.65 -20.53 21.42
CA ARG A 631 -0.65 -19.10 21.76
C ARG A 631 0.68 -18.40 21.46
N ASN A 632 1.77 -19.17 21.34
CA ASN A 632 3.08 -18.63 21.09
C ASN A 632 3.17 -18.25 19.61
N ALA A 633 3.27 -16.96 19.32
CA ALA A 633 3.41 -16.43 17.99
C ALA A 633 4.55 -15.39 17.98
N PRO A 634 5.26 -15.21 16.86
CA PRO A 634 6.33 -14.22 16.75
C PRO A 634 5.77 -12.81 16.54
N GLY A 635 6.65 -11.85 16.24
CA GLY A 635 6.27 -10.45 16.00
C GLY A 635 5.22 -10.27 14.91
N THR A 636 4.42 -9.21 15.00
CA THR A 636 3.27 -8.92 14.11
C THR A 636 3.45 -7.60 13.33
N ASN A 637 4.66 -7.37 12.80
CA ASN A 637 5.01 -6.11 12.15
C ASN A 637 5.33 -6.29 10.67
N MET A 638 6.54 -6.74 10.33
CA MET A 638 6.95 -6.99 8.95
C MET A 638 7.55 -8.38 8.81
N SER A 639 7.19 -9.12 7.76
CA SER A 639 7.92 -10.32 7.36
C SER A 639 9.15 -9.94 6.53
N ILE A 640 10.17 -10.80 6.56
CA ILE A 640 11.35 -10.70 5.70
C ILE A 640 11.87 -12.11 5.36
N ARG A 641 12.20 -12.33 4.10
CA ARG A 641 12.91 -13.50 3.59
C ARG A 641 14.41 -13.28 3.73
N TRP A 642 14.95 -13.64 4.88
CA TRP A 642 16.34 -13.35 5.25
C TRP A 642 17.22 -14.61 5.27
N ALA A 643 16.67 -15.70 5.78
CA ALA A 643 17.35 -16.97 5.98
C ALA A 643 17.62 -17.72 4.67
N ALA A 644 18.61 -18.61 4.70
CA ALA A 644 18.92 -19.45 3.56
C ALA A 644 17.88 -20.55 3.25
N ASP A 645 17.02 -20.91 4.20
CA ASP A 645 16.14 -22.08 4.14
C ASP A 645 14.69 -21.79 3.69
N MET A 646 14.43 -20.57 3.21
CA MET A 646 13.11 -20.08 2.76
C MET A 646 12.03 -19.94 3.85
N THR A 647 12.37 -20.16 5.13
CA THR A 647 11.48 -19.78 6.22
C THR A 647 11.33 -18.25 6.31
N THR A 648 10.26 -17.82 6.95
CA THR A 648 9.93 -16.42 7.19
C THR A 648 10.56 -15.93 8.48
N GLN A 649 11.27 -14.81 8.41
CA GLN A 649 11.73 -14.07 9.59
C GLN A 649 10.89 -12.81 9.79
N LEU A 650 10.95 -12.24 10.99
CA LEU A 650 10.13 -11.10 11.38
C LEU A 650 11.01 -9.93 11.77
N VAL A 651 10.68 -8.74 11.26
CA VAL A 651 11.30 -7.49 11.66
C VAL A 651 10.57 -6.92 12.87
N ASN A 652 11.29 -6.78 13.98
CA ASN A 652 10.80 -6.15 15.21
C ASN A 652 11.49 -4.80 15.44
N GLY A 653 10.94 -4.00 16.37
CA GLY A 653 11.45 -2.66 16.66
C GLY A 653 10.38 -1.65 17.11
N THR A 654 9.16 -2.10 17.38
CA THR A 654 8.05 -1.27 17.85
C THR A 654 8.42 -0.37 19.04
N ALA A 655 8.17 0.93 18.90
CA ALA A 655 8.44 1.93 19.92
C ALA A 655 7.13 2.51 20.49
N THR A 656 6.92 2.38 21.81
CA THR A 656 5.77 2.97 22.51
C THR A 656 6.17 4.25 23.24
N THR A 657 7.16 4.15 24.11
CA THR A 657 7.71 5.29 24.89
C THR A 657 9.17 5.56 24.56
N VAL A 658 9.91 4.52 24.20
CA VAL A 658 11.35 4.59 23.88
C VAL A 658 11.57 3.89 22.55
N LEU A 659 12.32 4.57 21.67
CA LEU A 659 12.77 4.06 20.40
C LEU A 659 13.61 2.79 20.59
N GLN A 660 13.31 1.74 19.83
CA GLN A 660 14.00 0.45 19.93
C GLN A 660 14.91 0.24 18.72
N THR A 661 16.03 -0.45 18.94
CA THR A 661 16.86 -0.94 17.84
C THR A 661 16.12 -2.08 17.13
N PRO A 662 15.97 -2.03 15.79
CA PRO A 662 15.29 -3.09 15.06
C PRO A 662 16.04 -4.43 15.13
N THR A 663 15.30 -5.53 15.09
CA THR A 663 15.85 -6.90 14.98
C THR A 663 15.21 -7.65 13.82
N ILE A 664 15.94 -8.61 13.25
CA ILE A 664 15.37 -9.70 12.45
C ILE A 664 15.40 -10.95 13.32
N ASP A 665 14.22 -11.49 13.60
CA ASP A 665 14.05 -12.66 14.45
C ASP A 665 13.51 -13.85 13.66
N ASP A 666 14.17 -14.99 13.86
CA ASP A 666 13.76 -16.30 13.37
C ASP A 666 13.04 -17.05 14.49
N TYR A 667 11.91 -17.67 14.17
CA TYR A 667 11.08 -18.32 15.18
C TYR A 667 11.80 -19.46 15.92
N ARG A 668 12.72 -20.16 15.25
CA ARG A 668 13.45 -21.31 15.81
C ARG A 668 14.87 -20.95 16.26
N ARG A 669 15.53 -20.02 15.56
CA ARG A 669 16.93 -19.65 15.79
C ARG A 669 17.11 -18.40 16.65
N GLY A 670 16.03 -17.65 16.93
CA GLY A 670 16.08 -16.39 17.65
C GLY A 670 16.59 -15.23 16.78
N THR A 671 17.17 -14.21 17.39
CA THR A 671 17.63 -13.02 16.68
C THR A 671 18.80 -13.32 15.73
N LEU A 672 18.59 -13.09 14.44
CA LEU A 672 19.59 -13.23 13.39
C LEU A 672 20.36 -11.92 13.12
N LEU A 673 19.70 -10.78 13.33
CA LEU A 673 20.30 -9.45 13.17
C LEU A 673 19.80 -8.51 14.25
N THR A 674 20.71 -7.78 14.88
CA THR A 674 20.41 -6.56 15.63
C THR A 674 20.94 -5.36 14.84
N ALA A 675 20.06 -4.50 14.36
CA ALA A 675 20.40 -3.40 13.47
C ALA A 675 20.95 -2.16 14.23
N GLU A 676 22.09 -2.32 14.92
CA GLU A 676 22.65 -1.30 15.80
C GLU A 676 22.84 0.08 15.14
N GLY A 677 22.48 1.15 15.86
CA GLY A 677 22.57 2.53 15.37
C GLY A 677 21.47 2.93 14.39
N THR A 678 20.47 2.08 14.19
CA THR A 678 19.29 2.34 13.34
C THR A 678 18.01 2.35 14.17
N LEU A 679 16.92 2.81 13.56
CA LEU A 679 15.59 2.89 14.16
C LEU A 679 14.51 2.53 13.15
N THR A 680 13.41 1.97 13.65
CA THR A 680 12.16 1.88 12.88
C THR A 680 11.43 3.23 12.86
N ASN A 681 10.36 3.28 12.07
CA ASN A 681 9.50 4.42 11.82
C ASN A 681 8.13 4.24 12.49
N ASN A 682 7.33 5.32 12.47
CA ASN A 682 5.90 5.28 12.77
C ASN A 682 5.53 4.73 14.16
N TRP A 683 6.42 4.96 15.15
CA TRP A 683 6.21 4.65 16.56
C TRP A 683 5.75 3.22 16.83
N THR A 684 4.49 3.06 17.26
CA THR A 684 3.96 1.75 17.66
C THR A 684 3.83 0.83 16.46
N LYS A 685 3.64 1.36 15.23
CA LYS A 685 3.64 0.54 14.02
C LYS A 685 5.00 -0.14 13.85
N GLY A 686 6.09 0.61 14.02
CA GLY A 686 7.45 0.07 14.08
C GLY A 686 7.98 -0.33 12.71
N ASN A 687 7.54 0.34 11.64
CA ASN A 687 7.86 -0.08 10.28
C ASN A 687 9.35 0.12 9.96
N PRO A 688 10.00 -0.81 9.24
CA PRO A 688 11.19 -0.47 8.48
C PRO A 688 10.85 0.60 7.42
N GLY A 689 11.88 1.20 6.82
CA GLY A 689 11.67 2.09 5.67
C GLY A 689 11.14 1.32 4.47
N LEU A 690 11.78 0.17 4.17
CA LEU A 690 11.37 -0.79 3.14
C LEU A 690 11.94 -2.17 3.48
N VAL A 691 11.21 -3.23 3.11
CA VAL A 691 11.75 -4.60 3.00
C VAL A 691 11.49 -5.07 1.57
N ALA A 692 12.54 -5.32 0.79
CA ALA A 692 12.40 -5.77 -0.59
C ALA A 692 13.69 -6.40 -1.13
N ASP A 693 13.58 -7.33 -2.08
CA ASP A 693 14.69 -7.77 -2.96
C ASP A 693 15.06 -6.62 -3.91
N VAL A 694 15.90 -5.69 -3.42
CA VAL A 694 16.32 -4.53 -4.21
C VAL A 694 17.59 -4.84 -4.99
N PHE A 695 18.35 -5.86 -4.62
CA PHE A 695 19.50 -6.40 -5.37
C PHE A 695 19.93 -7.74 -4.73
N GLY A 696 21.02 -8.33 -5.22
CA GLY A 696 21.44 -9.63 -4.72
C GLY A 696 20.53 -10.75 -5.24
N ASP A 697 20.37 -11.82 -4.45
CA ASP A 697 19.52 -12.95 -4.86
C ASP A 697 18.09 -12.72 -4.36
N TRP A 698 17.25 -13.75 -4.39
CA TRP A 698 15.82 -13.64 -4.06
C TRP A 698 15.49 -13.20 -2.63
N ARG A 699 16.49 -13.13 -1.73
CA ARG A 699 16.28 -12.72 -0.34
C ARG A 699 16.09 -11.20 -0.29
N GLU A 700 15.36 -10.77 0.72
CA GLU A 700 14.96 -9.38 0.85
C GLU A 700 15.99 -8.60 1.68
N GLU A 701 16.33 -7.40 1.22
CA GLU A 701 17.09 -6.43 2.00
C GLU A 701 16.20 -5.76 3.06
N LEU A 702 16.81 -5.41 4.19
CA LEU A 702 16.20 -4.54 5.20
C LEU A 702 16.74 -3.12 5.05
N LEU A 703 15.86 -2.16 4.77
CA LEU A 703 16.18 -0.74 4.68
C LEU A 703 15.62 0.00 5.89
N VAL A 704 16.51 0.52 6.73
CA VAL A 704 16.16 1.24 7.97
C VAL A 704 17.00 2.50 8.13
N ARG A 705 16.41 3.57 8.65
CA ARG A 705 17.16 4.82 8.87
C ARG A 705 18.18 4.68 9.99
N THR A 706 19.31 5.38 9.86
CA THR A 706 20.17 5.63 11.02
C THR A 706 19.42 6.44 12.08
N ALA A 707 19.84 6.35 13.34
CA ALA A 707 19.14 7.01 14.44
C ALA A 707 18.98 8.53 14.24
N ASP A 708 19.98 9.18 13.64
CA ASP A 708 20.01 10.61 13.30
C ASP A 708 19.39 10.95 11.93
N SER A 709 19.05 9.93 11.14
CA SER A 709 18.59 10.01 9.74
C SER A 709 19.62 10.65 8.80
N SER A 710 20.91 10.48 9.05
CA SER A 710 21.97 10.86 8.11
C SER A 710 22.15 9.86 6.97
N ALA A 711 21.62 8.63 7.10
CA ALA A 711 21.63 7.62 6.06
C ALA A 711 20.41 6.67 6.16
N ILE A 712 20.10 5.99 5.06
CA ILE A 712 19.38 4.70 5.10
C ILE A 712 20.42 3.60 5.11
N ARG A 713 20.36 2.72 6.10
CA ARG A 713 21.17 1.52 6.15
C ARG A 713 20.46 0.38 5.45
N VAL A 714 21.09 -0.15 4.42
CA VAL A 714 20.61 -1.28 3.61
C VAL A 714 21.37 -2.53 4.01
N TYR A 715 20.69 -3.47 4.67
CA TYR A 715 21.27 -4.73 5.14
C TYR A 715 21.03 -5.86 4.15
N VAL A 716 22.05 -6.70 3.94
CA VAL A 716 21.98 -7.92 3.12
C VAL A 716 22.20 -9.18 3.94
N SER A 717 21.49 -10.25 3.59
CA SER A 717 21.77 -11.57 4.15
C SER A 717 23.08 -12.12 3.57
N THR A 718 23.92 -12.70 4.42
CA THR A 718 25.21 -13.30 4.02
C THR A 718 25.29 -14.80 4.32
N GLU A 719 24.16 -15.41 4.69
CA GLU A 719 24.03 -16.88 4.71
C GLU A 719 24.12 -17.40 3.26
N LEU A 720 24.79 -18.54 3.03
CA LEU A 720 24.72 -19.18 1.71
C LEU A 720 23.41 -19.96 1.62
N THR A 721 22.66 -19.76 0.55
CA THR A 721 21.50 -20.59 0.21
C THR A 721 21.77 -21.45 -1.01
N ASP A 722 21.27 -22.69 -0.97
CA ASP A 722 21.20 -23.63 -2.09
C ASP A 722 19.90 -23.49 -2.90
N ARG A 723 19.14 -22.43 -2.63
CA ARG A 723 17.88 -22.10 -3.30
C ARG A 723 18.09 -21.05 -4.37
N LYS A 724 17.67 -21.39 -5.58
CA LYS A 724 17.77 -20.54 -6.75
C LYS A 724 16.39 -20.09 -7.17
N LEU A 725 16.09 -18.81 -7.03
CA LEU A 725 14.82 -18.21 -7.42
C LEU A 725 15.12 -16.95 -8.21
N TYR A 726 14.25 -16.61 -9.16
CA TYR A 726 14.38 -15.32 -9.84
C TYR A 726 14.15 -14.18 -8.85
N THR A 727 14.67 -12.99 -9.14
CA THR A 727 14.43 -11.83 -8.28
C THR A 727 12.93 -11.63 -8.05
N LEU A 728 12.50 -11.44 -6.80
CA LEU A 728 11.09 -11.28 -6.47
C LEU A 728 10.48 -10.05 -7.15
N MET A 729 11.30 -9.06 -7.53
CA MET A 729 10.85 -7.91 -8.31
C MET A 729 10.45 -8.26 -9.76
N HIS A 730 10.71 -9.49 -10.21
CA HIS A 730 10.17 -10.04 -11.45
C HIS A 730 8.91 -10.92 -11.24
N ASP A 731 8.35 -10.95 -10.03
CA ASP A 731 6.98 -11.40 -9.77
C ASP A 731 6.03 -10.19 -9.79
N PRO A 732 4.99 -10.19 -10.67
CA PRO A 732 4.08 -9.06 -10.81
C PRO A 732 3.36 -8.63 -9.53
N GLN A 733 2.95 -9.58 -8.68
CA GLN A 733 2.26 -9.28 -7.43
C GLN A 733 3.23 -8.70 -6.41
N TYR A 734 4.37 -9.36 -6.20
CA TYR A 734 5.39 -8.86 -5.28
C TYR A 734 5.84 -7.44 -5.63
N ARG A 735 6.06 -7.15 -6.93
CA ARG A 735 6.54 -5.82 -7.37
C ARG A 735 5.53 -4.70 -7.09
N VAL A 736 4.23 -4.93 -7.28
CA VAL A 736 3.21 -3.93 -6.95
C VAL A 736 2.98 -3.82 -5.43
N GLU A 737 3.16 -4.92 -4.70
CA GLU A 737 3.11 -4.96 -3.24
C GLU A 737 4.27 -4.18 -2.60
N VAL A 738 5.46 -4.21 -3.22
CA VAL A 738 6.59 -3.33 -2.87
C VAL A 738 6.25 -1.86 -3.15
N ALA A 739 5.62 -1.55 -4.29
CA ALA A 739 5.23 -0.17 -4.62
C ALA A 739 4.26 0.43 -3.59
N ARG A 740 3.35 -0.40 -3.04
CA ARG A 740 2.34 0.03 -2.05
C ARG A 740 2.80 -0.10 -0.60
N GLN A 741 4.00 -0.60 -0.29
CA GLN A 741 4.48 -0.76 1.09
C GLN A 741 4.39 0.53 1.91
N GLN A 742 4.63 1.70 1.31
CA GLN A 742 4.54 3.00 1.98
C GLN A 742 3.10 3.44 2.31
N THR A 743 2.08 2.78 1.75
CA THR A 743 0.70 3.23 1.84
C THR A 743 0.14 3.08 3.25
N ALA A 744 -0.18 4.20 3.90
CA ALA A 744 -0.79 4.33 5.21
C ALA A 744 -0.13 3.48 6.32
N TYR A 745 -0.69 2.32 6.67
CA TYR A 745 -0.07 1.38 7.61
C TYR A 745 0.60 0.27 6.82
N ASN A 746 1.93 0.40 6.65
CA ASN A 746 2.76 -0.46 5.82
C ASN A 746 2.53 -1.94 6.13
N GLN A 747 2.25 -2.74 5.09
CA GLN A 747 2.11 -4.20 5.18
C GLN A 747 3.24 -4.89 4.41
N PRO A 748 3.61 -6.14 4.74
CA PRO A 748 4.61 -6.89 3.96
C PRO A 748 4.17 -7.15 2.52
N ALA A 749 5.13 -7.51 1.66
CA ALA A 749 4.88 -7.90 0.27
C ALA A 749 4.94 -9.42 0.10
N TYR A 750 4.07 -9.97 -0.75
CA TYR A 750 3.99 -11.40 -1.05
C TYR A 750 3.99 -11.62 -2.56
N PRO A 751 4.65 -12.69 -3.06
CA PRO A 751 4.59 -13.03 -4.47
C PRO A 751 3.27 -13.71 -4.85
N SER A 752 3.04 -13.84 -6.15
CA SER A 752 1.86 -14.50 -6.74
C SER A 752 1.81 -16.03 -6.54
N PHE A 753 2.85 -16.62 -5.94
CA PHE A 753 3.01 -18.06 -5.76
C PHE A 753 3.39 -18.41 -4.31
N TYR A 754 3.14 -19.65 -3.91
CA TYR A 754 3.54 -20.15 -2.60
C TYR A 754 5.05 -19.99 -2.34
N LEU A 755 5.41 -19.18 -1.34
CA LEU A 755 6.80 -18.96 -0.94
C LEU A 755 7.05 -19.44 0.50
N GLY A 756 7.38 -20.73 0.64
CA GLY A 756 7.75 -21.38 1.89
C GLY A 756 8.92 -22.37 1.73
N SER A 757 9.38 -22.94 2.83
CA SER A 757 10.48 -23.89 2.96
C SER A 757 10.22 -25.25 2.32
N ASP A 758 8.94 -25.64 2.19
CA ASP A 758 8.44 -26.86 1.54
C ASP A 758 7.82 -26.58 0.15
N ILE A 759 8.28 -25.50 -0.51
CA ILE A 759 7.84 -25.11 -1.85
C ILE A 759 7.98 -26.24 -2.88
N ASP A 760 6.94 -26.41 -3.70
CA ASP A 760 7.01 -27.19 -4.92
C ASP A 760 7.47 -26.30 -6.07
N TRP A 761 8.75 -26.39 -6.42
CA TRP A 761 9.35 -25.60 -7.49
C TRP A 761 8.68 -25.79 -8.85
N SER A 762 7.93 -26.88 -9.08
CA SER A 762 7.19 -27.06 -10.33
C SER A 762 5.96 -26.16 -10.46
N LYS A 763 5.48 -25.60 -9.35
CA LYS A 763 4.37 -24.64 -9.30
C LYS A 763 4.81 -23.18 -9.38
N VAL A 764 6.10 -22.90 -9.21
CA VAL A 764 6.62 -21.53 -9.33
C VAL A 764 6.52 -21.08 -10.79
N PRO A 765 5.87 -19.94 -11.09
CA PRO A 765 5.75 -19.44 -12.45
C PRO A 765 7.11 -19.24 -13.12
N VAL A 766 7.20 -19.57 -14.40
CA VAL A 766 8.34 -19.16 -15.24
C VAL A 766 7.98 -17.81 -15.85
N PRO A 767 8.68 -16.71 -15.49
CA PRO A 767 8.38 -15.41 -16.07
C PRO A 767 8.49 -15.45 -17.60
N GLY A 768 7.56 -14.79 -18.30
CA GLY A 768 7.53 -14.78 -19.75
C GLY A 768 8.83 -14.26 -20.37
N ARG A 769 9.27 -14.87 -21.48
CA ARG A 769 10.41 -14.33 -22.26
C ARG A 769 9.95 -13.05 -22.96
N ARG A 770 10.63 -11.92 -22.68
CA ARG A 770 10.50 -10.70 -23.47
C ARG A 770 11.00 -10.90 -24.90
#